data_AF-A0A7W7VE14-F1
#
_entry.id   AF-A0A7W7VE14-F1
#
_cell.length_a   1.000
_cell.length_b   1.000
_cell.length_c   1.000
_cell.angle_alpha   90.00
_cell.angle_beta   90.00
_cell.angle_gamma   90.00
#
_symmetry.space_group_name_H-M   'P 1'
#
loop_
_entity.id
_entity.type
_entity.pdbx_description
1 polymer ?
#
loop_
_entity_poly.entity_id
_entity_poly.type
_entity_poly.pdbx_seq_one_letter_code
_entity_poly.pdbx_strand_id
1 'polypeptide(L)'
;MTIDYADGAESAVLAALRSAHDVSAGSTELSRLVETWETAYHFSPARLGLLAPLRIAPGLRVVDLGCGSGVLSRALGEAGASVLGIEGVPDRAAAAAERCRDLADVRIVQATLADGLAGAAGPFDLAMVCGVLEYNDPAALLPPVVNALSDDGVVVLAIENQLGLRYLLGGVEDHHDKAWVGLADYPGAKRSPRTWTRQALGELLAGAGLTAQRWLFPYPDYKMPRVVLDESAFRHGPELVEKLVRDPLQSSFGGNDGVVSGRIAHRLAMAEGMGVSVAPSFLVVASRSPEALAKVAQPGLAWLISGARRPVWRRTRRVGADHTLQTIHSGLGDSGSWLRQEHVVTEPLHPGRALDACLLDAMRTADHDELTRLFDVWRRTCTARARALEPADLAHPYLPHRDDVPVLPPDHLDVHPGNLIIGPDGSVTRVDLEWHAGQGVDAELVMLRALLEFARETVQGHAPHPWPDRTSVRGVLAELCALTGLTAALEDRWAELVAAEAALQEQVTGHPAARIAAALEHDVDADYGDPLWQLPGGMRRLRADHDAFRAAEHERDTALRREHHLTGELTAHREQVADLTERLAQAEHGLAMTRSEMDLKDDRIGQAFNDLTAAVAEAAAAWQAGERTEAARAALDAETASLRDRLHRTRSRLDALENAKLVRVAHKSLWPAGRLVRGVRDLALGRPGDEPDGLLRKLGQKSPGLTRKLASRYRRSAGSAREAGLHYDFQVPDTLPVGAGQVLELDGWVTHASLGVRAVSMRAGSRHVPGSLGHHRPDVAAALRPGGVRVPDGSGVSFRIPVAGADAPGRLALTLVVELVDGTTLTRQLPTVELAPANLAPSAVRWPSDGAKVAICMATYRPDPDFLAHQLDSIRAQKHPNWVCVIADDASGDEHVATIRRLVDGDDRFVVLAHDENVGFYRNFERAMTHVPADAQFVALSDQDDVWDADKLDTLLERFDDPAVTLAYADMRLIDEHDEVVASSFWRHRHNQWTDLDALLLLNTVTGAAAMVRADVVRDLVLPFPPGTPSAFHDQWIAATAMAAGRLEFVDRPLHSYRQHGGAITGRRDNRLDDGLPTGLGWLGLAMGARRDDAELEAVAEYELRRVAQFTTVLLMRTWHRLGDVREKLAELTRVERDLTPLVRRARADRQETAGAERRLLAAAVRWKSLRGKRLRIPVLPPHPVD
;
A
#
# COMPACT_ATOMS: atom_id res chain seq x y z
N MET A 1 2.47 26.96 -16.67
CA MET A 1 1.27 26.32 -16.08
C MET A 1 1.04 25.07 -16.89
N THR A 2 1.43 23.92 -16.35
CA THR A 2 1.20 22.61 -16.99
C THR A 2 0.23 21.85 -16.10
N ILE A 3 -0.83 21.29 -16.71
CA ILE A 3 -1.62 20.24 -16.09
C ILE A 3 -0.85 18.95 -16.38
N ASP A 4 0.00 18.53 -15.46
CA ASP A 4 0.78 17.29 -15.55
C ASP A 4 0.08 16.18 -14.74
N TYR A 5 -1.21 15.94 -15.01
CA TYR A 5 -1.98 14.84 -14.37
C TYR A 5 -2.42 13.83 -15.43
N ALA A 6 -2.00 12.58 -15.24
CA ALA A 6 -2.39 11.41 -16.03
C ALA A 6 -2.98 10.35 -15.09
N ASP A 7 -4.10 9.74 -15.47
CA ASP A 7 -4.80 8.71 -14.70
C ASP A 7 -4.32 7.27 -15.04
N GLY A 8 -3.44 7.12 -16.03
CA GLY A 8 -2.85 5.84 -16.42
C GLY A 8 -3.71 5.03 -17.40
N ALA A 9 -4.92 5.50 -17.72
CA ALA A 9 -5.84 4.88 -18.68
C ALA A 9 -5.77 5.52 -20.08
N GLU A 10 -4.99 6.59 -20.28
CA GLU A 10 -5.00 7.40 -21.51
C GLU A 10 -4.77 6.58 -22.79
N SER A 11 -3.83 5.63 -22.74
CA SER A 11 -3.54 4.74 -23.86
C SER A 11 -4.70 3.80 -24.17
N ALA A 12 -5.40 3.29 -23.15
CA ALA A 12 -6.58 2.45 -23.32
C ALA A 12 -7.78 3.25 -23.85
N VAL A 13 -7.99 4.46 -23.34
CA VAL A 13 -9.04 5.39 -23.80
C VAL A 13 -8.84 5.76 -25.27
N LEU A 14 -7.61 6.12 -25.65
CA LEU A 14 -7.27 6.43 -27.04
C LEU A 14 -7.45 5.21 -27.96
N ALA A 15 -7.04 4.03 -27.53
CA ALA A 15 -7.23 2.79 -28.29
C ALA A 15 -8.72 2.49 -28.51
N ALA A 16 -9.55 2.61 -27.47
CA ALA A 16 -10.99 2.43 -27.55
C ALA A 16 -11.66 3.47 -28.46
N LEU A 17 -11.22 4.73 -28.42
CA LEU A 17 -11.75 5.77 -29.31
C LEU A 17 -11.40 5.52 -30.78
N ARG A 18 -10.19 5.01 -31.06
CA ARG A 18 -9.75 4.65 -32.41
C ARG A 18 -10.50 3.44 -32.98
N SER A 19 -10.87 2.49 -32.13
CA SER A 19 -11.64 1.31 -32.55
C SER A 19 -13.14 1.57 -32.63
N ALA A 20 -13.65 2.55 -31.87
CA ALA A 20 -15.07 2.86 -31.82
C ALA A 20 -15.58 3.49 -33.13
N HIS A 21 -16.76 3.06 -33.54
CA HIS A 21 -17.47 3.60 -34.70
C HIS A 21 -18.25 4.85 -34.30
N ASP A 22 -18.95 4.78 -33.17
CA ASP A 22 -19.69 5.87 -32.56
C ASP A 22 -18.86 6.55 -31.46
N VAL A 23 -18.31 7.73 -31.79
CA VAL A 23 -17.56 8.59 -30.87
C VAL A 23 -18.38 9.80 -30.36
N SER A 24 -19.70 9.76 -30.56
CA SER A 24 -20.59 10.81 -30.07
C SER A 24 -20.54 10.97 -28.55
N ALA A 25 -20.88 12.15 -28.05
CA ALA A 25 -20.90 12.41 -26.61
C ALA A 25 -21.82 11.43 -25.86
N GLY A 26 -22.85 10.93 -26.55
CA GLY A 26 -23.83 9.99 -26.02
C GLY A 26 -23.60 8.51 -26.34
N SER A 27 -22.45 8.15 -26.92
CA SER A 27 -22.17 6.83 -27.51
C SER A 27 -22.50 5.66 -26.58
N THR A 28 -23.34 4.76 -27.08
CA THR A 28 -23.66 3.48 -26.38
C THR A 28 -22.57 2.43 -26.57
N GLU A 29 -21.75 2.56 -27.61
CA GLU A 29 -20.60 1.68 -27.86
C GLU A 29 -19.54 1.92 -26.79
N LEU A 30 -19.18 3.19 -26.56
CA LEU A 30 -18.20 3.56 -25.55
C LEU A 30 -18.72 3.35 -24.12
N SER A 31 -20.00 3.61 -23.84
CA SER A 31 -20.56 3.43 -22.49
C SER A 31 -20.54 1.97 -22.02
N ARG A 32 -20.53 0.99 -22.94
CA ARG A 32 -20.40 -0.44 -22.59
C ARG A 32 -19.04 -0.81 -22.04
N LEU A 33 -18.02 0.00 -22.31
CA LEU A 33 -16.65 -0.18 -21.81
C LEU A 33 -16.48 0.38 -20.38
N VAL A 34 -17.55 0.91 -19.78
CA VAL A 34 -17.50 1.40 -18.40
C VAL A 34 -17.49 0.21 -17.43
N GLU A 35 -16.33 0.02 -16.80
CA GLU A 35 -16.08 -1.01 -15.79
C GLU A 35 -15.46 -0.44 -14.53
N THR A 36 -14.77 0.69 -14.65
CA THR A 36 -13.98 1.33 -13.59
C THR A 36 -14.26 2.83 -13.54
N TRP A 37 -13.65 3.54 -12.58
CA TRP A 37 -13.78 5.00 -12.47
C TRP A 37 -13.26 5.72 -13.69
N GLU A 38 -12.07 5.32 -14.14
CA GLU A 38 -11.31 5.96 -15.21
C GLU A 38 -12.13 5.86 -16.50
N THR A 39 -12.63 4.66 -16.80
CA THR A 39 -13.51 4.44 -17.96
C THR A 39 -14.85 5.17 -17.81
N ALA A 40 -15.45 5.25 -16.61
CA ALA A 40 -16.65 6.03 -16.36
C ALA A 40 -16.42 7.54 -16.60
N TYR A 41 -15.30 8.11 -16.13
CA TYR A 41 -14.96 9.52 -16.33
C TYR A 41 -14.85 9.89 -17.83
N HIS A 42 -14.39 8.95 -18.65
CA HIS A 42 -14.18 9.16 -20.08
C HIS A 42 -15.36 8.77 -20.97
N PHE A 43 -16.14 7.77 -20.60
CA PHE A 43 -17.17 7.17 -21.46
C PHE A 43 -18.59 7.24 -20.89
N SER A 44 -18.77 7.63 -19.62
CA SER A 44 -20.11 7.81 -19.05
C SER A 44 -20.79 9.04 -19.64
N PRO A 45 -22.00 8.89 -20.21
CA PRO A 45 -22.79 10.02 -20.70
C PRO A 45 -23.35 10.90 -19.58
N ALA A 46 -23.28 10.48 -18.31
CA ALA A 46 -23.72 11.29 -17.18
C ALA A 46 -22.92 12.60 -17.03
N ARG A 47 -21.70 12.64 -17.57
CA ARG A 47 -20.85 13.84 -17.58
C ARG A 47 -21.46 15.02 -18.35
N LEU A 48 -22.31 14.72 -19.32
CA LEU A 48 -22.99 15.74 -20.12
C LEU A 48 -23.99 16.55 -19.30
N GLY A 49 -24.42 16.03 -18.15
CA GLY A 49 -25.33 16.71 -17.24
C GLY A 49 -24.83 18.08 -16.77
N LEU A 50 -23.51 18.28 -16.74
CA LEU A 50 -22.90 19.55 -16.38
C LEU A 50 -23.28 20.70 -17.34
N LEU A 51 -23.62 20.37 -18.58
CA LEU A 51 -24.02 21.35 -19.60
C LEU A 51 -25.52 21.66 -19.58
N ALA A 52 -26.34 20.90 -18.86
CA ALA A 52 -27.79 21.07 -18.79
C ALA A 52 -28.26 22.50 -18.42
N PRO A 53 -27.65 23.21 -17.45
CA PRO A 53 -28.04 24.58 -17.12
C PRO A 53 -27.52 25.63 -18.11
N LEU A 54 -26.68 25.24 -19.08
CA LEU A 54 -26.08 26.15 -20.04
C LEU A 54 -26.88 26.19 -21.34
N ARG A 55 -26.93 27.36 -21.96
CA ARG A 55 -27.51 27.58 -23.28
C ARG A 55 -26.35 27.63 -24.28
N ILE A 56 -26.08 26.49 -24.90
CA ILE A 56 -25.11 26.40 -25.99
C ILE A 56 -25.86 26.64 -27.30
N ALA A 57 -25.61 27.79 -27.92
CA ALA A 57 -26.20 28.17 -29.20
C ALA A 57 -25.21 27.87 -30.35
N PRO A 58 -25.72 27.49 -31.54
CA PRO A 58 -24.88 27.35 -32.72
C PRO A 58 -24.09 28.63 -33.01
N GLY A 59 -22.79 28.48 -33.31
CA GLY A 59 -21.88 29.58 -33.61
C GLY A 59 -21.21 30.23 -32.40
N LEU A 60 -21.49 29.80 -31.16
CA LEU A 60 -20.72 30.25 -29.99
C LEU A 60 -19.25 29.88 -30.13
N ARG A 61 -18.35 30.82 -29.85
CA ARG A 61 -16.91 30.58 -29.84
C ARG A 61 -16.49 30.18 -28.44
N VAL A 62 -16.12 28.91 -28.28
CA VAL A 62 -15.78 28.32 -26.98
C VAL A 62 -14.29 28.01 -26.93
N VAL A 63 -13.65 28.32 -25.81
CA VAL A 63 -12.36 27.75 -25.45
C VAL A 63 -12.55 26.78 -24.28
N ASP A 64 -12.14 25.53 -24.47
CA ASP A 64 -12.19 24.48 -23.44
C ASP A 64 -10.77 24.25 -22.91
N LEU A 65 -10.52 24.78 -21.71
CA LEU A 65 -9.19 24.81 -21.10
C LEU A 65 -8.97 23.53 -20.29
N GLY A 66 -7.94 22.77 -20.63
CA GLY A 66 -7.72 21.43 -20.06
C GLY A 66 -8.84 20.48 -20.45
N CYS A 67 -9.15 20.42 -21.75
CA CYS A 67 -10.30 19.66 -22.26
C CYS A 67 -10.21 18.14 -22.03
N GLY A 68 -9.07 17.63 -21.54
CA GLY A 68 -8.83 16.23 -21.24
C GLY A 68 -8.98 15.39 -22.50
N SER A 69 -9.77 14.32 -22.41
CA SER A 69 -10.12 13.47 -23.56
C SER A 69 -11.21 14.06 -24.48
N GLY A 70 -11.65 15.31 -24.25
CA GLY A 70 -12.57 16.02 -25.13
C GLY A 70 -14.05 15.66 -24.97
N VAL A 71 -14.50 15.15 -23.82
CA VAL A 71 -15.93 14.80 -23.59
C VAL A 71 -16.82 16.04 -23.73
N LEU A 72 -16.48 17.13 -23.03
CA LEU A 72 -17.26 18.37 -23.09
C LEU A 72 -17.04 19.10 -24.42
N SER A 73 -15.81 19.13 -24.93
CA SER A 73 -15.50 19.67 -26.26
C SER A 73 -16.36 19.03 -27.37
N ARG A 74 -16.49 17.70 -27.35
CA ARG A 74 -17.35 16.95 -28.27
C ARG A 74 -18.81 17.39 -28.16
N ALA A 75 -19.36 17.42 -26.94
CA ALA A 75 -20.76 17.79 -26.70
C ALA A 75 -21.07 19.25 -27.08
N LEU A 76 -20.13 20.16 -26.82
CA LEU A 76 -20.23 21.56 -27.23
C LEU A 76 -20.21 21.69 -28.75
N GLY A 77 -19.36 20.94 -29.44
CA GLY A 77 -19.31 20.88 -30.90
C GLY A 77 -20.58 20.28 -31.52
N GLU A 78 -21.12 19.21 -30.94
CA GLU A 78 -22.41 18.63 -31.35
C GLU A 78 -23.59 19.58 -31.17
N ALA A 79 -23.52 20.46 -30.16
CA ALA A 79 -24.47 21.55 -29.97
C ALA A 79 -24.28 22.73 -30.95
N GLY A 80 -23.27 22.66 -31.84
CA GLY A 80 -23.00 23.62 -32.90
C GLY A 80 -22.04 24.74 -32.51
N ALA A 81 -21.33 24.65 -31.39
CA ALA A 81 -20.30 25.62 -31.02
C ALA A 81 -19.01 25.40 -31.81
N SER A 82 -18.27 26.49 -32.08
CA SER A 82 -16.90 26.41 -32.54
C SER A 82 -15.97 26.32 -31.34
N VAL A 83 -15.31 25.17 -31.17
CA VAL A 83 -14.59 24.84 -29.94
C VAL A 83 -13.08 24.78 -30.22
N LEU A 84 -12.32 25.54 -29.43
CA LEU A 84 -10.87 25.35 -29.28
C LEU A 84 -10.60 24.62 -27.97
N GLY A 85 -10.30 23.32 -28.05
CA GLY A 85 -9.81 22.55 -26.90
C GLY A 85 -8.30 22.72 -26.74
N ILE A 86 -7.85 23.13 -25.55
CA ILE A 86 -6.42 23.23 -25.21
C ILE A 86 -6.14 22.15 -24.16
N GLU A 87 -5.20 21.26 -24.45
CA GLU A 87 -4.78 20.20 -23.54
C GLU A 87 -3.25 20.11 -23.49
N GLY A 88 -2.70 20.01 -22.28
CA GLY A 88 -1.25 19.95 -22.08
C GLY A 88 -0.68 18.54 -22.25
N VAL A 89 -1.47 17.52 -21.90
CA VAL A 89 -1.05 16.11 -21.94
C VAL A 89 -1.20 15.54 -23.35
N PRO A 90 -0.12 15.04 -23.99
CA PRO A 90 -0.16 14.58 -25.38
C PRO A 90 -1.23 13.52 -25.67
N ASP A 91 -1.33 12.48 -24.83
CA ASP A 91 -2.25 11.36 -25.07
C ASP A 91 -3.71 11.78 -24.89
N ARG A 92 -4.00 12.67 -23.93
CA ARG A 92 -5.34 13.24 -23.73
C ARG A 92 -5.72 14.15 -24.89
N ALA A 93 -4.80 14.99 -25.36
CA ALA A 93 -5.00 15.81 -26.56
C ALA A 93 -5.26 14.95 -27.80
N ALA A 94 -4.51 13.84 -27.96
CA ALA A 94 -4.73 12.88 -29.04
C ALA A 94 -6.10 12.19 -28.93
N ALA A 95 -6.50 11.79 -27.71
CA ALA A 95 -7.82 11.21 -27.45
C ALA A 95 -8.96 12.20 -27.72
N ALA A 96 -8.81 13.47 -27.33
CA ALA A 96 -9.75 14.53 -27.64
C ALA A 96 -9.87 14.77 -29.15
N ALA A 97 -8.73 14.79 -29.86
CA ALA A 97 -8.71 14.93 -31.31
C ALA A 97 -9.40 13.74 -31.99
N GLU A 98 -9.12 12.52 -31.53
CA GLU A 98 -9.75 11.29 -32.04
C GLU A 98 -11.26 11.29 -31.76
N ARG A 99 -11.68 11.67 -30.55
CA ARG A 99 -13.09 11.78 -30.19
C ARG A 99 -13.82 12.84 -31.00
N CYS A 100 -13.15 13.91 -31.43
CA CYS A 100 -13.76 14.99 -32.20
C CYS A 100 -13.46 14.90 -33.70
N ARG A 101 -12.93 13.78 -34.21
CA ARG A 101 -12.42 13.62 -35.58
C ARG A 101 -13.41 13.94 -36.70
N ASP A 102 -14.70 13.80 -36.42
CA ASP A 102 -15.84 14.00 -37.32
C ASP A 102 -16.48 15.40 -37.18
N LEU A 103 -15.97 16.27 -36.30
CA LEU A 103 -16.47 17.62 -36.09
C LEU A 103 -15.52 18.67 -36.67
N ALA A 104 -15.92 19.32 -37.76
CA ALA A 104 -15.09 20.30 -38.48
C ALA A 104 -14.79 21.58 -37.70
N ASP A 105 -15.71 22.00 -36.82
CA ASP A 105 -15.60 23.25 -36.05
C ASP A 105 -15.00 23.05 -34.64
N VAL A 106 -14.50 21.84 -34.35
CA VAL A 106 -13.78 21.52 -33.12
C VAL A 106 -12.31 21.31 -33.42
N ARG A 107 -11.46 22.15 -32.83
CA ARG A 107 -10.01 22.05 -32.96
C ARG A 107 -9.38 21.76 -31.61
N ILE A 108 -8.61 20.69 -31.53
CA ILE A 108 -7.80 20.37 -30.35
C ILE A 108 -6.35 20.81 -30.60
N VAL A 109 -5.78 21.51 -29.62
CA VAL A 109 -4.38 21.97 -29.63
C VAL A 109 -3.67 21.41 -28.41
N GLN A 110 -2.59 20.69 -28.67
CA GLN A 110 -1.66 20.29 -27.62
C GLN A 110 -0.75 21.48 -27.28
N ALA A 111 -1.00 22.13 -26.14
CA ALA A 111 -0.20 23.27 -25.67
C ALA A 111 -0.40 23.49 -24.17
N THR A 112 0.52 24.23 -23.55
CA THR A 112 0.25 24.77 -22.21
C THR A 112 -0.93 25.73 -22.28
N LEU A 113 -1.70 25.90 -21.19
CA LEU A 113 -2.86 26.81 -21.19
C LEU A 113 -2.46 28.23 -21.61
N ALA A 114 -1.30 28.70 -21.15
CA ALA A 114 -0.80 30.03 -21.48
C ALA A 114 -0.43 30.15 -22.97
N ASP A 115 0.30 29.18 -23.52
CA ASP A 115 0.72 29.22 -24.93
C ASP A 115 -0.46 29.00 -25.88
N GLY A 116 -1.37 28.09 -25.51
CA GLY A 116 -2.60 27.83 -26.26
C GLY A 116 -3.50 29.06 -26.33
N LEU A 117 -3.68 29.77 -25.21
CA LEU A 117 -4.44 31.03 -25.17
C LEU A 117 -3.71 32.16 -25.94
N ALA A 118 -2.39 32.26 -25.84
CA ALA A 118 -1.61 33.28 -26.55
C ALA A 118 -1.60 33.05 -28.08
N GLY A 119 -1.62 31.79 -28.52
CA GLY A 119 -1.69 31.40 -29.92
C GLY A 119 -3.12 31.34 -30.49
N ALA A 120 -4.14 31.51 -29.65
CA ALA A 120 -5.52 31.45 -30.06
C ALA A 120 -5.97 32.76 -30.73
N ALA A 121 -6.72 32.64 -31.83
CA ALA A 121 -7.39 33.79 -32.44
C ALA A 121 -8.65 34.14 -31.63
N GLY A 122 -8.52 34.86 -30.51
CA GLY A 122 -9.65 35.40 -29.73
C GLY A 122 -10.43 36.50 -30.47
N PRO A 123 -11.49 37.08 -29.88
CA PRO A 123 -12.03 36.79 -28.54
C PRO A 123 -13.06 35.63 -28.53
N PHE A 124 -13.21 34.96 -27.39
CA PHE A 124 -14.17 33.86 -27.14
C PHE A 124 -15.43 34.35 -26.40
N ASP A 125 -16.57 33.71 -26.65
CA ASP A 125 -17.84 33.99 -25.97
C ASP A 125 -17.96 33.22 -24.65
N LEU A 126 -17.32 32.05 -24.56
CA LEU A 126 -17.35 31.19 -23.40
C LEU A 126 -15.98 30.54 -23.18
N ALA A 127 -15.49 30.57 -21.95
CA ALA A 127 -14.36 29.78 -21.50
C ALA A 127 -14.84 28.71 -20.52
N MET A 128 -14.65 27.44 -20.87
CA MET A 128 -14.89 26.31 -19.99
C MET A 128 -13.62 26.03 -19.18
N VAL A 129 -13.76 26.02 -17.86
CA VAL A 129 -12.70 25.75 -16.87
C VAL A 129 -13.22 24.65 -15.95
N CYS A 130 -13.17 23.39 -16.40
CA CYS A 130 -13.73 22.26 -15.68
C CYS A 130 -12.60 21.37 -15.13
N GLY A 131 -12.48 21.27 -13.81
CA GLY A 131 -11.44 20.45 -13.17
C GLY A 131 -10.01 20.92 -13.40
N VAL A 132 -9.84 22.23 -13.67
CA VAL A 132 -8.55 22.84 -14.06
C VAL A 132 -8.00 23.78 -13.00
N LEU A 133 -8.87 24.53 -12.33
CA LEU A 133 -8.44 25.56 -11.39
C LEU A 133 -7.70 24.92 -10.20
N GLU A 134 -8.09 23.71 -9.83
CA GLU A 134 -7.54 22.93 -8.73
C GLU A 134 -6.02 22.76 -8.84
N TYR A 135 -5.52 22.62 -10.07
CA TYR A 135 -4.10 22.37 -10.35
C TYR A 135 -3.28 23.63 -10.62
N ASN A 136 -3.91 24.81 -10.62
CA ASN A 136 -3.30 26.04 -11.07
C ASN A 136 -3.43 27.16 -10.03
N ASP A 137 -2.49 28.10 -10.06
CA ASP A 137 -2.61 29.34 -9.27
C ASP A 137 -3.72 30.21 -9.89
N PRO A 138 -4.86 30.44 -9.20
CA PRO A 138 -5.96 31.24 -9.74
C PRO A 138 -5.52 32.64 -10.15
N ALA A 139 -4.59 33.24 -9.39
CA ALA A 139 -4.11 34.60 -9.63
C ALA A 139 -3.34 34.73 -10.95
N ALA A 140 -2.80 33.62 -11.46
CA ALA A 140 -2.07 33.60 -12.71
C ALA A 140 -2.86 32.94 -13.86
N LEU A 141 -3.85 32.09 -13.59
CA LEU A 141 -4.70 31.46 -14.60
C LEU A 141 -5.86 32.37 -15.04
N LEU A 142 -6.57 32.97 -14.10
CA LEU A 142 -7.80 33.72 -14.40
C LEU A 142 -7.56 34.95 -15.28
N PRO A 143 -6.52 35.78 -15.09
CA PRO A 143 -6.37 36.99 -15.91
C PRO A 143 -6.17 36.71 -17.41
N PRO A 144 -5.29 35.77 -17.85
CA PRO A 144 -5.21 35.38 -19.27
C PRO A 144 -6.53 34.86 -19.85
N VAL A 145 -7.30 34.08 -19.08
CA VAL A 145 -8.62 33.57 -19.52
C VAL A 145 -9.59 34.72 -19.73
N VAL A 146 -9.69 35.62 -18.75
CA VAL A 146 -10.55 36.80 -18.81
C VAL A 146 -10.15 37.75 -19.96
N ASN A 147 -8.87 37.84 -20.28
CA ASN A 147 -8.37 38.64 -21.41
C ASN A 147 -8.67 38.02 -22.78
N ALA A 148 -8.86 36.71 -22.85
CA ALA A 148 -9.20 36.01 -24.09
C ALA A 148 -10.71 36.05 -24.42
N LEU A 149 -11.54 36.45 -23.45
CA LEU A 149 -12.98 36.59 -23.63
C LEU A 149 -13.36 37.89 -24.33
N SER A 150 -14.52 37.87 -25.00
CA SER A 150 -15.19 39.09 -25.48
C SER A 150 -15.70 39.92 -24.30
N ASP A 151 -16.13 41.15 -24.54
CA ASP A 151 -16.64 42.03 -23.46
C ASP A 151 -17.87 41.44 -22.75
N ASP A 152 -18.68 40.69 -23.49
CA ASP A 152 -19.84 39.94 -22.99
C ASP A 152 -19.54 38.45 -22.76
N GLY A 153 -18.25 38.06 -22.76
CA GLY A 153 -17.83 36.68 -22.59
C GLY A 153 -18.01 36.18 -21.16
N VAL A 154 -18.19 34.87 -21.02
CA VAL A 154 -18.42 34.21 -19.73
C VAL A 154 -17.38 33.15 -19.43
N VAL A 155 -17.06 32.99 -18.16
CA VAL A 155 -16.33 31.82 -17.64
C VAL A 155 -17.36 30.87 -17.03
N VAL A 156 -17.31 29.61 -17.46
CA VAL A 156 -18.02 28.50 -16.81
C VAL A 156 -16.98 27.68 -16.09
N LEU A 157 -17.04 27.68 -14.76
CA LEU A 157 -16.07 27.00 -13.91
C LEU A 157 -16.74 25.88 -13.12
N ALA A 158 -16.21 24.67 -13.20
CA ALA A 158 -16.69 23.52 -12.44
C ALA A 158 -15.58 22.95 -11.56
N ILE A 159 -15.87 22.77 -10.27
CA ILE A 159 -14.88 22.42 -9.24
C ILE A 159 -15.56 21.77 -8.03
N GLU A 160 -14.84 20.92 -7.30
CA GLU A 160 -15.30 20.39 -6.02
C GLU A 160 -15.39 21.50 -4.93
N ASN A 161 -16.29 21.31 -3.97
CA ASN A 161 -16.38 22.21 -2.81
C ASN A 161 -15.46 21.73 -1.69
N GLN A 162 -14.61 22.62 -1.17
CA GLN A 162 -13.75 22.34 0.00
C GLN A 162 -14.54 21.89 1.24
N LEU A 163 -15.78 22.37 1.37
CA LEU A 163 -16.72 22.01 2.44
C LEU A 163 -17.81 21.04 1.96
N GLY A 164 -17.61 20.37 0.82
CA GLY A 164 -18.57 19.45 0.24
C GLY A 164 -18.97 18.36 1.24
N LEU A 165 -20.26 18.01 1.24
CA LEU A 165 -20.85 17.12 2.24
C LEU A 165 -20.10 15.78 2.36
N ARG A 166 -19.69 15.19 1.23
CA ARG A 166 -18.87 13.97 1.21
C ARG A 166 -17.63 14.11 2.08
N TYR A 167 -16.88 15.21 1.92
CA TYR A 167 -15.64 15.46 2.65
C TYR A 167 -15.89 15.76 4.13
N LEU A 168 -17.00 16.43 4.46
CA LEU A 168 -17.40 16.63 5.85
C LEU A 168 -17.67 15.30 6.57
N LEU A 169 -18.30 14.35 5.87
CA LEU A 169 -18.64 13.03 6.41
C LEU A 169 -17.45 12.05 6.46
N GLY A 170 -16.24 12.51 6.13
CA GLY A 170 -15.02 11.69 6.18
C GLY A 170 -14.68 10.98 4.87
N GLY A 171 -15.44 11.22 3.81
CA GLY A 171 -15.09 10.78 2.46
C GLY A 171 -13.75 11.37 2.02
N VAL A 172 -13.05 10.59 1.22
CA VAL A 172 -11.70 10.92 0.77
C VAL A 172 -11.74 12.04 -0.27
N GLU A 173 -10.80 12.99 -0.21
CA GLU A 173 -10.71 14.07 -1.20
C GLU A 173 -10.00 13.60 -2.47
N ASP A 174 -10.63 13.87 -3.62
CA ASP A 174 -10.31 13.27 -4.92
C ASP A 174 -8.90 13.56 -5.45
N HIS A 175 -8.20 14.58 -4.94
CA HIS A 175 -6.89 14.99 -5.44
C HIS A 175 -5.72 14.53 -4.57
N HIS A 176 -5.98 14.13 -3.34
CA HIS A 176 -4.94 13.75 -2.37
C HIS A 176 -5.10 12.35 -1.82
N ASP A 177 -6.25 11.73 -2.03
CA ASP A 177 -6.62 10.44 -1.44
C ASP A 177 -6.51 10.48 0.10
N LYS A 178 -6.94 11.61 0.70
CA LYS A 178 -6.99 11.78 2.17
C LYS A 178 -8.30 12.42 2.61
N ALA A 179 -8.96 11.81 3.60
CA ALA A 179 -10.08 12.41 4.31
C ALA A 179 -9.66 13.73 4.98
N TRP A 180 -10.57 14.71 4.98
CA TRP A 180 -10.47 16.02 5.66
C TRP A 180 -9.25 16.90 5.30
N VAL A 181 -8.47 16.57 4.27
CA VAL A 181 -7.30 17.39 3.87
C VAL A 181 -7.69 18.79 3.43
N GLY A 182 -8.82 18.93 2.72
CA GLY A 182 -9.38 20.22 2.34
C GLY A 182 -9.85 21.03 3.55
N LEU A 183 -10.48 20.38 4.54
CA LEU A 183 -10.89 21.02 5.80
C LEU A 183 -9.69 21.47 6.64
N ALA A 184 -8.56 20.75 6.55
CA ALA A 184 -7.29 21.14 7.16
C ALA A 184 -6.53 22.22 6.37
N ASP A 185 -7.15 22.80 5.33
CA ASP A 185 -6.59 23.78 4.41
C ASP A 185 -5.29 23.31 3.72
N TYR A 186 -5.26 22.02 3.40
CA TYR A 186 -4.19 21.35 2.66
C TYR A 186 -2.79 21.57 3.29
N PRO A 187 -2.52 20.99 4.48
CA PRO A 187 -1.26 21.20 5.22
C PRO A 187 -0.09 20.48 4.50
N GLY A 188 0.94 21.22 4.08
CA GLY A 188 2.06 20.67 3.31
C GLY A 188 2.73 21.67 2.36
N ALA A 189 3.50 21.17 1.38
CA ALA A 189 4.28 21.99 0.45
C ALA A 189 3.42 22.93 -0.43
N LYS A 190 4.01 24.05 -0.90
CA LYS A 190 3.34 25.19 -1.56
C LYS A 190 2.75 24.95 -2.96
N ARG A 191 2.69 23.71 -3.46
CA ARG A 191 2.19 23.36 -4.80
C ARG A 191 1.51 21.99 -4.79
N SER A 192 0.28 21.93 -4.30
CA SER A 192 -0.62 20.78 -4.38
C SER A 192 -1.95 21.23 -4.98
N PRO A 193 -2.77 20.33 -5.55
CA PRO A 193 -4.12 20.67 -5.95
C PRO A 193 -4.91 21.28 -4.79
N ARG A 194 -5.84 22.19 -5.05
CA ARG A 194 -6.65 22.83 -4.02
C ARG A 194 -8.05 23.11 -4.51
N THR A 195 -9.02 22.95 -3.63
CA THR A 195 -10.38 23.47 -3.82
C THR A 195 -10.59 24.66 -2.88
N TRP A 196 -11.69 25.38 -3.07
CA TRP A 196 -12.01 26.57 -2.30
C TRP A 196 -13.43 26.50 -1.77
N THR A 197 -13.67 27.11 -0.63
CA THR A 197 -15.03 27.42 -0.19
C THR A 197 -15.69 28.38 -1.20
N ARG A 198 -17.03 28.35 -1.27
CA ARG A 198 -17.80 29.28 -2.10
C ARG A 198 -17.35 30.74 -1.95
N GLN A 199 -17.15 31.20 -0.71
CA GLN A 199 -16.75 32.58 -0.45
C GLN A 199 -15.37 32.88 -1.04
N ALA A 200 -14.37 32.04 -0.76
CA ALA A 200 -13.01 32.25 -1.25
C ALA A 200 -12.93 32.21 -2.78
N LEU A 201 -13.64 31.28 -3.41
CA LEU A 201 -13.70 31.20 -4.88
C LEU A 201 -14.40 32.43 -5.48
N GLY A 202 -15.49 32.90 -4.86
CA GLY A 202 -16.16 34.12 -5.28
C GLY A 202 -15.27 35.35 -5.22
N GLU A 203 -14.46 35.48 -4.17
CA GLU A 203 -13.47 36.55 -4.02
C GLU A 203 -12.36 36.48 -5.09
N LEU A 204 -11.87 35.28 -5.41
CA LEU A 204 -10.87 35.06 -6.47
C LEU A 204 -11.41 35.46 -7.85
N LEU A 205 -12.64 35.03 -8.19
CA LEU A 205 -13.29 35.39 -9.45
C LEU A 205 -13.55 36.89 -9.53
N ALA A 206 -14.05 37.51 -8.44
CA ALA A 206 -14.25 38.95 -8.38
C ALA A 206 -12.94 39.73 -8.52
N GLY A 207 -11.85 39.24 -7.91
CA GLY A 207 -10.50 39.80 -8.04
C GLY A 207 -9.94 39.75 -9.46
N ALA A 208 -10.38 38.79 -10.28
CA ALA A 208 -10.07 38.71 -11.70
C ALA A 208 -11.00 39.58 -12.59
N GLY A 209 -11.92 40.34 -11.99
CA GLY A 209 -12.88 41.19 -12.69
C GLY A 209 -14.21 40.51 -13.04
N LEU A 210 -14.43 39.26 -12.61
CA LEU A 210 -15.68 38.52 -12.81
C LEU A 210 -16.62 38.75 -11.62
N THR A 211 -17.15 39.97 -11.52
CA THR A 211 -17.96 40.43 -10.39
C THR A 211 -19.43 39.99 -10.46
N ALA A 212 -19.93 39.65 -11.65
CA ALA A 212 -21.24 39.04 -11.82
C ALA A 212 -21.08 37.52 -11.79
N GLN A 213 -21.71 36.85 -10.82
CA GLN A 213 -21.57 35.42 -10.60
C GLN A 213 -22.93 34.78 -10.35
N ARG A 214 -23.18 33.65 -11.00
CA ARG A 214 -24.32 32.78 -10.74
C ARG A 214 -23.82 31.41 -10.30
N TRP A 215 -24.30 30.96 -9.14
CA TRP A 215 -23.85 29.74 -8.49
C TRP A 215 -24.86 28.62 -8.71
N LEU A 216 -24.36 27.52 -9.26
CA LEU A 216 -25.08 26.28 -9.45
C LEU A 216 -24.36 25.17 -8.67
N PHE A 217 -25.11 24.16 -8.24
CA PHE A 217 -24.66 23.11 -7.33
C PHE A 217 -24.99 21.74 -7.92
N PRO A 218 -24.03 21.11 -8.61
CA PRO A 218 -24.15 19.74 -9.12
C PRO A 218 -24.11 18.69 -7.98
N TYR A 219 -24.96 17.68 -8.08
CA TYR A 219 -25.06 16.51 -7.19
C TYR A 219 -25.01 15.21 -7.99
N PRO A 220 -24.31 14.15 -7.52
CA PRO A 220 -23.49 14.15 -6.30
C PRO A 220 -22.18 14.93 -6.44
N ASP A 221 -21.77 15.27 -7.67
CA ASP A 221 -20.59 16.06 -7.98
C ASP A 221 -20.73 16.70 -9.37
N TYR A 222 -19.72 17.47 -9.80
CA TYR A 222 -19.71 18.13 -11.10
C TYR A 222 -19.30 17.20 -12.25
N LYS A 223 -18.74 16.04 -11.95
CA LYS A 223 -18.23 15.08 -12.94
C LYS A 223 -19.36 14.26 -13.52
N MET A 224 -20.30 13.79 -12.70
CA MET A 224 -21.44 12.95 -13.11
C MET A 224 -22.76 13.43 -12.49
N PRO A 225 -23.19 14.68 -12.76
CA PRO A 225 -24.36 15.22 -12.08
C PRO A 225 -25.67 14.57 -12.55
N ARG A 226 -26.47 14.13 -11.58
CA ARG A 226 -27.88 13.75 -11.74
C ARG A 226 -28.82 14.93 -11.53
N VAL A 227 -28.40 15.88 -10.69
CA VAL A 227 -29.17 17.08 -10.37
C VAL A 227 -28.23 18.25 -10.31
N VAL A 228 -28.60 19.37 -10.92
CA VAL A 228 -27.92 20.66 -10.73
C VAL A 228 -28.92 21.63 -10.14
N LEU A 229 -28.63 22.20 -8.97
CA LEU A 229 -29.49 23.20 -8.33
C LEU A 229 -28.98 24.61 -8.61
N ASP A 230 -29.88 25.56 -8.75
CA ASP A 230 -29.55 26.98 -8.64
C ASP A 230 -29.56 27.42 -7.18
N GLU A 231 -28.73 28.40 -6.81
CA GLU A 231 -28.72 28.97 -5.45
C GLU A 231 -30.12 29.40 -4.98
N SER A 232 -30.96 29.88 -5.88
CA SER A 232 -32.33 30.28 -5.56
C SER A 232 -33.19 29.13 -5.05
N ALA A 233 -32.92 27.87 -5.42
CA ALA A 233 -33.68 26.71 -4.97
C ALA A 233 -33.70 26.57 -3.44
N PHE A 234 -32.57 26.86 -2.79
CA PHE A 234 -32.43 26.78 -1.33
C PHE A 234 -33.32 27.81 -0.58
N ARG A 235 -33.76 28.88 -1.27
CA ARG A 235 -34.67 29.88 -0.69
C ARG A 235 -36.12 29.42 -0.62
N HIS A 236 -36.47 28.33 -1.31
CA HIS A 236 -37.80 27.73 -1.30
C HIS A 236 -38.00 26.70 -0.18
N GLY A 237 -36.98 26.48 0.66
CA GLY A 237 -37.04 25.61 1.83
C GLY A 237 -36.43 24.23 1.62
N PRO A 238 -36.13 23.52 2.73
CA PRO A 238 -35.42 22.24 2.70
C PRO A 238 -36.22 21.11 2.03
N GLU A 239 -37.56 21.14 2.11
CA GLU A 239 -38.43 20.12 1.52
C GLU A 239 -38.32 20.04 0.00
N LEU A 240 -38.19 21.19 -0.68
CA LEU A 240 -38.01 21.23 -2.13
C LEU A 240 -36.67 20.59 -2.52
N VAL A 241 -35.60 20.99 -1.85
CA VAL A 241 -34.25 20.53 -2.16
C VAL A 241 -34.10 19.04 -1.82
N GLU A 242 -34.61 18.58 -0.68
CA GLU A 242 -34.64 17.16 -0.31
C GLU A 242 -35.42 16.33 -1.34
N LYS A 243 -36.54 16.83 -1.85
CA LYS A 243 -37.33 16.15 -2.89
C LYS A 243 -36.58 16.03 -4.21
N LEU A 244 -35.85 17.08 -4.62
CA LEU A 244 -35.12 17.11 -5.88
C LEU A 244 -33.83 16.30 -5.84
N VAL A 245 -33.08 16.39 -4.73
CA VAL A 245 -31.77 15.75 -4.56
C VAL A 245 -31.90 14.33 -4.03
N ARG A 246 -32.91 14.06 -3.19
CA ARG A 246 -33.01 12.85 -2.36
C ARG A 246 -31.74 12.65 -1.55
N ASP A 247 -30.97 11.60 -1.84
CA ASP A 247 -29.64 11.41 -1.27
C ASP A 247 -28.59 12.19 -2.10
N PRO A 248 -27.93 13.20 -1.51
CA PRO A 248 -26.90 14.00 -2.17
C PRO A 248 -25.64 13.24 -2.56
N LEU A 249 -25.42 12.04 -2.02
CA LEU A 249 -24.24 11.19 -2.31
C LEU A 249 -24.58 9.96 -3.14
N GLN A 250 -25.86 9.75 -3.48
CA GLN A 250 -26.27 8.62 -4.31
C GLN A 250 -25.59 8.68 -5.68
N SER A 251 -25.05 7.54 -6.11
CA SER A 251 -24.26 7.39 -7.34
C SER A 251 -22.91 8.12 -7.35
N SER A 252 -22.43 8.59 -6.19
CA SER A 252 -21.01 8.99 -6.06
C SER A 252 -20.13 7.79 -6.41
N PHE A 253 -19.10 8.02 -7.21
CA PHE A 253 -18.16 6.95 -7.54
C PHE A 253 -17.37 6.55 -6.27
N GLY A 254 -17.33 5.25 -5.97
CA GLY A 254 -16.85 4.71 -4.70
C GLY A 254 -17.96 4.50 -3.64
N GLY A 255 -19.17 5.00 -3.87
CA GLY A 255 -20.28 4.92 -2.92
C GLY A 255 -20.22 6.00 -1.84
N ASN A 256 -21.10 5.88 -0.85
CA ASN A 256 -21.01 6.69 0.36
C ASN A 256 -20.02 6.00 1.33
N ASP A 257 -18.73 6.32 1.21
CA ASP A 257 -17.71 5.91 2.19
C ASP A 257 -17.98 6.50 3.59
N GLY A 258 -18.90 7.46 3.66
CA GLY A 258 -19.43 8.01 4.88
C GLY A 258 -20.31 6.99 5.57
N VAL A 259 -19.82 6.51 6.70
CA VAL A 259 -20.53 5.79 7.75
C VAL A 259 -21.70 6.57 8.39
N VAL A 260 -22.18 7.64 7.73
CA VAL A 260 -23.33 8.47 8.11
C VAL A 260 -24.21 8.81 6.90
N SER A 261 -25.53 8.83 7.10
CA SER A 261 -26.49 9.20 6.04
C SER A 261 -26.30 10.61 5.49
N GLY A 262 -25.88 10.69 4.22
CA GLY A 262 -25.75 11.94 3.47
C GLY A 262 -27.08 12.71 3.39
N ARG A 263 -28.18 11.99 3.15
CA ARG A 263 -29.54 12.57 3.09
C ARG A 263 -29.92 13.30 4.38
N ILE A 264 -29.70 12.67 5.54
CA ILE A 264 -30.01 13.26 6.85
C ILE A 264 -29.09 14.44 7.15
N ALA A 265 -27.79 14.27 6.94
CA ALA A 265 -26.80 15.32 7.20
C ALA A 265 -27.06 16.58 6.36
N HIS A 266 -27.40 16.39 5.07
CA HIS A 266 -27.78 17.49 4.19
C HIS A 266 -29.06 18.18 4.64
N ARG A 267 -30.09 17.42 5.02
CA ARG A 267 -31.34 18.00 5.56
C ARG A 267 -31.09 18.88 6.79
N LEU A 268 -30.26 18.41 7.71
CA LEU A 268 -29.87 19.18 8.90
C LEU A 268 -29.10 20.45 8.52
N ALA A 269 -28.14 20.35 7.59
CA ALA A 269 -27.40 21.51 7.10
C ALA A 269 -28.31 22.54 6.42
N MET A 270 -29.29 22.10 5.64
CA MET A 270 -30.28 22.98 5.02
C MET A 270 -31.16 23.69 6.06
N ALA A 271 -31.61 22.97 7.10
CA ALA A 271 -32.41 23.54 8.19
C ALA A 271 -31.66 24.67 8.93
N GLU A 272 -30.35 24.56 9.04
CA GLU A 272 -29.46 25.57 9.65
C GLU A 272 -28.94 26.62 8.64
N GLY A 273 -29.44 26.64 7.41
CA GLY A 273 -29.03 27.60 6.38
C GLY A 273 -27.64 27.37 5.79
N MET A 274 -27.04 26.21 6.03
CA MET A 274 -25.71 25.81 5.53
C MET A 274 -25.77 24.99 4.23
N GLY A 275 -26.96 24.72 3.66
CA GLY A 275 -27.13 23.86 2.48
C GLY A 275 -26.23 24.21 1.29
N VAL A 276 -26.16 25.50 0.94
CA VAL A 276 -25.26 26.01 -0.13
C VAL A 276 -23.78 25.77 0.22
N SER A 277 -23.41 25.95 1.49
CA SER A 277 -22.03 25.82 1.95
C SER A 277 -21.54 24.38 1.95
N VAL A 278 -22.44 23.40 2.11
CA VAL A 278 -22.11 21.97 2.14
C VAL A 278 -22.44 21.24 0.84
N ALA A 279 -22.95 21.94 -0.17
CA ALA A 279 -23.19 21.33 -1.48
C ALA A 279 -21.89 20.67 -2.00
N PRO A 280 -21.95 19.47 -2.62
CA PRO A 280 -20.75 18.70 -2.92
C PRO A 280 -19.76 19.43 -3.85
N SER A 281 -20.27 20.14 -4.85
CA SER A 281 -19.48 20.79 -5.89
C SER A 281 -20.13 22.08 -6.38
N PHE A 282 -19.38 22.85 -7.16
CA PHE A 282 -19.83 24.10 -7.76
C PHE A 282 -19.75 24.05 -9.28
N LEU A 283 -20.75 24.64 -9.91
CA LEU A 283 -20.72 25.12 -11.29
C LEU A 283 -21.00 26.62 -11.26
N VAL A 284 -19.96 27.42 -11.47
CA VAL A 284 -20.04 28.89 -11.40
C VAL A 284 -20.04 29.45 -12.81
N VAL A 285 -21.08 30.22 -13.14
CA VAL A 285 -21.11 31.03 -14.36
C VAL A 285 -20.78 32.46 -13.98
N ALA A 286 -19.66 32.98 -14.48
CA ALA A 286 -19.10 34.25 -14.05
C ALA A 286 -18.75 35.15 -15.24
N SER A 287 -18.97 36.46 -15.10
CA SER A 287 -18.72 37.46 -16.14
C SER A 287 -18.44 38.84 -15.52
N ARG A 288 -18.09 39.81 -16.37
CA ARG A 288 -17.95 41.22 -15.97
C ARG A 288 -19.30 41.92 -15.75
N SER A 289 -20.37 41.44 -16.39
CA SER A 289 -21.70 42.05 -16.39
C SER A 289 -22.82 41.02 -16.18
N PRO A 290 -23.85 41.31 -15.36
CA PRO A 290 -24.99 40.41 -15.16
C PRO A 290 -25.73 40.04 -16.46
N GLU A 291 -25.77 40.94 -17.44
CA GLU A 291 -26.42 40.74 -18.74
C GLU A 291 -25.76 39.61 -19.54
N ALA A 292 -24.43 39.47 -19.45
CA ALA A 292 -23.69 38.39 -20.11
C ALA A 292 -24.07 37.00 -19.55
N LEU A 293 -24.30 36.90 -18.23
CA LEU A 293 -24.70 35.63 -17.60
C LEU A 293 -26.03 35.10 -18.17
N ALA A 294 -26.99 35.99 -18.44
CA ALA A 294 -28.31 35.60 -18.94
C ALA A 294 -28.26 35.04 -20.38
N LYS A 295 -27.19 35.29 -21.14
CA LYS A 295 -26.99 34.75 -22.49
C LYS A 295 -26.63 33.26 -22.45
N VAL A 296 -25.88 32.83 -21.43
CA VAL A 296 -25.33 31.48 -21.32
C VAL A 296 -26.02 30.66 -20.24
N ALA A 297 -26.40 31.20 -19.09
CA ALA A 297 -27.06 30.44 -18.02
C ALA A 297 -28.58 30.44 -18.20
N GLN A 298 -29.19 29.26 -18.31
CA GLN A 298 -30.64 29.12 -18.40
C GLN A 298 -31.31 29.48 -17.05
N PRO A 299 -32.46 30.20 -17.03
CA PRO A 299 -33.19 30.44 -15.79
C PRO A 299 -33.87 29.14 -15.33
N GLY A 300 -33.85 28.85 -14.04
CA GLY A 300 -34.45 27.65 -13.44
C GLY A 300 -33.98 27.46 -11.99
N LEU A 301 -34.75 26.72 -11.20
CA LEU A 301 -34.39 26.31 -9.84
C LEU A 301 -33.51 25.05 -9.84
N ALA A 302 -33.74 24.13 -10.76
CA ALA A 302 -32.98 22.89 -10.84
C ALA A 302 -33.05 22.25 -12.23
N TRP A 303 -32.09 21.38 -12.52
CA TRP A 303 -32.07 20.51 -13.69
C TRP A 303 -31.91 19.06 -13.25
N LEU A 304 -32.89 18.21 -13.57
CA LEU A 304 -32.91 16.78 -13.32
C LEU A 304 -32.43 16.06 -14.57
N ILE A 305 -31.38 15.25 -14.45
CA ILE A 305 -30.62 14.68 -15.56
C ILE A 305 -30.59 13.16 -15.43
N SER A 306 -31.00 12.47 -16.48
CA SER A 306 -30.84 11.01 -16.60
C SER A 306 -29.71 10.66 -17.58
N GLY A 307 -28.49 10.59 -17.04
CA GLY A 307 -27.27 10.38 -17.82
C GLY A 307 -26.93 8.92 -18.13
N ALA A 308 -27.34 7.99 -17.27
CA ALA A 308 -26.95 6.57 -17.34
C ALA A 308 -27.77 5.72 -18.33
N ARG A 309 -28.74 6.31 -19.02
CA ARG A 309 -29.64 5.60 -19.96
C ARG A 309 -29.10 5.66 -21.39
N ARG A 310 -29.56 4.78 -22.28
CA ARG A 310 -29.35 4.92 -23.73
C ARG A 310 -30.02 6.21 -24.22
N PRO A 311 -29.51 6.87 -25.28
CA PRO A 311 -30.03 8.16 -25.76
C PRO A 311 -31.55 8.24 -25.92
N VAL A 312 -32.18 7.16 -26.40
CA VAL A 312 -33.65 7.08 -26.59
C VAL A 312 -34.47 7.13 -25.30
N TRP A 313 -33.86 6.87 -24.14
CA TRP A 313 -34.50 6.90 -22.82
C TRP A 313 -33.99 8.05 -21.92
N ARG A 314 -33.04 8.86 -22.42
CA ARG A 314 -32.50 10.00 -21.67
C ARG A 314 -33.49 11.13 -21.67
N ARG A 315 -33.56 11.80 -20.52
CA ARG A 315 -34.41 12.94 -20.27
C ARG A 315 -33.69 13.95 -19.39
N THR A 316 -33.81 15.21 -19.75
CA THR A 316 -33.37 16.34 -18.93
C THR A 316 -34.56 17.25 -18.69
N ARG A 317 -34.86 17.51 -17.42
CA ARG A 317 -35.99 18.31 -16.99
C ARG A 317 -35.48 19.51 -16.21
N ARG A 318 -36.18 20.64 -16.32
CA ARG A 318 -35.89 21.85 -15.57
C ARG A 318 -37.07 22.22 -14.70
N VAL A 319 -36.76 22.61 -13.48
CA VAL A 319 -37.74 23.15 -12.53
C VAL A 319 -37.79 24.67 -12.69
N GLY A 320 -38.96 25.20 -13.04
CA GLY A 320 -39.23 26.63 -13.09
C GLY A 320 -39.38 27.26 -11.70
N ALA A 321 -39.30 28.59 -11.62
CA ALA A 321 -39.54 29.34 -10.38
C ALA A 321 -40.99 29.21 -9.87
N ASP A 322 -41.90 28.84 -10.76
CA ASP A 322 -43.31 28.52 -10.50
C ASP A 322 -43.54 27.05 -10.11
N HIS A 323 -42.45 26.33 -9.81
CA HIS A 323 -42.46 24.90 -9.46
C HIS A 323 -43.05 24.01 -10.57
N THR A 324 -42.85 24.39 -11.84
CA THR A 324 -43.20 23.53 -12.98
C THR A 324 -41.99 22.74 -13.47
N LEU A 325 -42.18 21.44 -13.70
CA LEU A 325 -41.20 20.55 -14.31
C LEU A 325 -41.37 20.58 -15.83
N GLN A 326 -40.43 21.18 -16.54
CA GLN A 326 -40.42 21.24 -17.99
C GLN A 326 -39.37 20.29 -18.57
N THR A 327 -39.77 19.45 -19.53
CA THR A 327 -38.83 18.62 -20.29
C THR A 327 -38.08 19.49 -21.31
N ILE A 328 -36.74 19.55 -21.22
CA ILE A 328 -35.89 20.29 -22.16
C ILE A 328 -35.38 19.37 -23.27
N HIS A 329 -34.99 18.15 -22.88
CA HIS A 329 -34.50 17.12 -23.79
C HIS A 329 -35.15 15.80 -23.39
N SER A 330 -35.59 15.02 -24.38
CA SER A 330 -36.12 13.68 -24.19
C SER A 330 -35.85 12.83 -25.41
N GLY A 331 -35.40 11.60 -25.20
CA GLY A 331 -35.60 10.54 -26.17
C GLY A 331 -37.09 10.20 -26.30
N LEU A 332 -37.46 9.56 -27.42
CA LEU A 332 -38.84 9.17 -27.72
C LEU A 332 -39.18 7.75 -27.23
N GLY A 333 -38.27 7.11 -26.48
CA GLY A 333 -38.35 5.70 -26.13
C GLY A 333 -38.23 4.77 -27.33
N ASP A 334 -38.50 3.48 -27.11
CA ASP A 334 -38.62 2.48 -28.16
C ASP A 334 -40.10 2.19 -28.46
N SER A 335 -40.59 2.71 -29.59
CA SER A 335 -41.97 2.55 -30.02
C SER A 335 -42.40 1.09 -30.27
N GLY A 336 -41.44 0.16 -30.44
CA GLY A 336 -41.70 -1.26 -30.69
C GLY A 336 -41.60 -2.15 -29.46
N SER A 337 -41.23 -1.62 -28.30
CA SER A 337 -41.07 -2.39 -27.06
C SER A 337 -42.33 -2.42 -26.19
N TRP A 338 -42.38 -3.38 -25.26
CA TRP A 338 -43.35 -3.42 -24.17
C TRP A 338 -43.20 -2.18 -23.27
N LEU A 339 -41.97 -1.75 -23.03
CA LEU A 339 -41.66 -0.56 -22.24
C LEU A 339 -41.74 0.71 -23.10
N ARG A 340 -42.36 1.75 -22.56
CA ARG A 340 -42.46 3.09 -23.15
C ARG A 340 -42.15 4.15 -22.08
N GLN A 341 -41.74 5.32 -22.56
CA GLN A 341 -41.57 6.51 -21.73
C GLN A 341 -42.50 7.61 -22.27
N GLU A 342 -43.48 8.02 -21.48
CA GLU A 342 -44.44 9.05 -21.84
C GLU A 342 -43.78 10.44 -21.89
N HIS A 343 -43.97 11.13 -23.01
CA HIS A 343 -43.35 12.44 -23.23
C HIS A 343 -44.21 13.56 -22.64
N VAL A 344 -44.12 13.74 -21.32
CA VAL A 344 -44.79 14.85 -20.63
C VAL A 344 -43.98 16.14 -20.81
N VAL A 345 -44.53 17.12 -21.53
CA VAL A 345 -43.83 18.39 -21.83
C VAL A 345 -43.67 19.23 -20.57
N THR A 346 -44.73 19.34 -19.77
CA THR A 346 -44.76 20.11 -18.51
C THR A 346 -45.66 19.44 -17.49
N GLU A 347 -45.24 19.40 -16.23
CA GLU A 347 -46.10 18.97 -15.11
C GLU A 347 -45.83 19.81 -13.84
N PRO A 348 -46.80 19.93 -12.93
CA PRO A 348 -46.58 20.64 -11.67
C PRO A 348 -45.75 19.81 -10.70
N LEU A 349 -44.85 20.45 -9.96
CA LEU A 349 -44.21 19.85 -8.80
C LEU A 349 -45.17 19.96 -7.61
N HIS A 350 -45.67 18.82 -7.14
CA HIS A 350 -46.68 18.78 -6.09
C HIS A 350 -46.10 19.23 -4.73
N PRO A 351 -46.81 20.10 -3.96
CA PRO A 351 -46.40 20.50 -2.62
C PRO A 351 -46.53 19.33 -1.62
N GLY A 352 -45.77 19.38 -0.53
CA GLY A 352 -45.74 18.33 0.49
C GLY A 352 -44.48 17.47 0.47
N ARG A 353 -44.42 16.45 1.33
CA ARG A 353 -43.23 15.61 1.53
C ARG A 353 -43.36 14.29 0.77
N ALA A 354 -42.24 13.79 0.25
CA ALA A 354 -42.19 12.47 -0.35
C ALA A 354 -42.32 11.38 0.73
N LEU A 355 -43.03 10.30 0.43
CA LEU A 355 -43.37 9.25 1.38
C LEU A 355 -42.14 8.48 1.88
N ASP A 356 -41.13 8.28 1.03
CA ASP A 356 -39.83 7.73 1.43
C ASP A 356 -39.15 8.54 2.55
N ALA A 357 -39.21 9.88 2.49
CA ALA A 357 -38.66 10.75 3.53
C ALA A 357 -39.41 10.57 4.86
N CYS A 358 -40.73 10.37 4.81
CA CYS A 358 -41.54 10.07 5.99
C CYS A 358 -41.23 8.68 6.56
N LEU A 359 -41.04 7.67 5.70
CA LEU A 359 -40.62 6.32 6.10
C LEU A 359 -39.25 6.36 6.79
N LEU A 360 -38.27 7.05 6.21
CA LEU A 360 -36.93 7.19 6.81
C LEU A 360 -36.99 7.90 8.17
N ASP A 361 -37.86 8.90 8.35
CA ASP A 361 -38.06 9.54 9.65
C ASP A 361 -38.63 8.58 10.70
N ALA A 362 -39.60 7.74 10.33
CA ALA A 362 -40.21 6.74 11.21
C ALA A 362 -39.25 5.58 11.52
N MET A 363 -38.44 5.12 10.55
CA MET A 363 -37.37 4.14 10.74
C MET A 363 -36.33 4.64 11.74
N ARG A 364 -35.91 5.90 11.62
CA ARG A 364 -34.95 6.53 12.52
C ARG A 364 -35.42 6.58 13.98
N THR A 365 -36.72 6.69 14.22
CA THR A 365 -37.30 6.70 15.58
C THR A 365 -37.80 5.33 16.02
N ALA A 366 -37.63 4.29 15.20
CA ALA A 366 -38.18 2.96 15.41
C ALA A 366 -39.71 2.99 15.69
N ASP A 367 -40.44 3.90 15.05
CA ASP A 367 -41.89 4.04 15.17
C ASP A 367 -42.59 3.03 14.25
N HIS A 368 -42.78 1.82 14.77
CA HIS A 368 -43.34 0.69 14.01
C HIS A 368 -44.80 0.92 13.61
N ASP A 369 -45.57 1.63 14.44
CA ASP A 369 -46.97 1.96 14.16
C ASP A 369 -47.07 2.93 12.97
N GLU A 370 -46.23 3.96 12.96
CA GLU A 370 -46.15 4.92 11.87
C GLU A 370 -45.62 4.27 10.58
N LEU A 371 -44.61 3.39 10.67
CA LEU A 371 -44.12 2.64 9.51
C LEU A 371 -45.21 1.79 8.88
N THR A 372 -45.94 1.04 9.70
CA THR A 372 -47.07 0.21 9.24
C THR A 372 -48.12 1.08 8.57
N ARG A 373 -48.49 2.22 9.18
CA ARG A 373 -49.47 3.16 8.62
C ARG A 373 -49.02 3.74 7.27
N LEU A 374 -47.75 4.12 7.15
CA LEU A 374 -47.20 4.70 5.92
C LEU A 374 -47.10 3.66 4.79
N PHE A 375 -46.68 2.43 5.09
CA PHE A 375 -46.69 1.33 4.12
C PHE A 375 -48.11 0.91 3.71
N ASP A 376 -49.09 0.97 4.62
CA ASP A 376 -50.50 0.77 4.29
C ASP A 376 -51.03 1.86 3.35
N VAL A 377 -50.58 3.11 3.52
CA VAL A 377 -50.89 4.20 2.60
C VAL A 377 -50.26 3.94 1.23
N TRP A 378 -48.99 3.55 1.18
CA TRP A 378 -48.29 3.20 -0.05
C TRP A 378 -49.01 2.07 -0.80
N ARG A 379 -49.24 0.93 -0.12
CA ARG A 379 -49.87 -0.27 -0.69
C ARG A 379 -51.25 0.04 -1.23
N ARG A 380 -52.13 0.67 -0.43
CA ARG A 380 -53.49 1.03 -0.89
C ARG A 380 -53.48 1.97 -2.08
N THR A 381 -52.53 2.91 -2.13
CA THR A 381 -52.41 3.84 -3.25
C THR A 381 -51.98 3.10 -4.52
N CYS A 382 -50.99 2.20 -4.43
CA CYS A 382 -50.50 1.43 -5.57
C CYS A 382 -51.55 0.43 -6.08
N THR A 383 -52.31 -0.20 -5.19
CA THR A 383 -53.30 -1.22 -5.57
C THR A 383 -54.72 -0.67 -5.79
N ALA A 384 -54.93 0.65 -5.68
CA ALA A 384 -56.26 1.26 -5.77
C ALA A 384 -56.99 0.96 -7.10
N ARG A 385 -56.22 0.74 -8.17
CA ARG A 385 -56.71 0.47 -9.53
C ARG A 385 -56.33 -0.93 -10.02
N ALA A 386 -55.99 -1.84 -9.11
CA ALA A 386 -55.69 -3.22 -9.45
C ALA A 386 -56.92 -3.92 -10.02
N ARG A 387 -56.71 -4.79 -11.01
CA ARG A 387 -57.74 -5.64 -11.63
C ARG A 387 -57.23 -7.08 -11.77
N ALA A 388 -58.11 -8.00 -12.16
CA ALA A 388 -57.68 -9.34 -12.55
C ALA A 388 -56.92 -9.33 -13.89
N LEU A 389 -56.09 -10.35 -14.12
CA LEU A 389 -55.46 -10.59 -15.42
C LEU A 389 -56.53 -10.89 -16.48
N GLU A 390 -56.43 -10.24 -17.64
CA GLU A 390 -57.37 -10.42 -18.73
C GLU A 390 -56.69 -11.15 -19.91
N PRO A 391 -57.42 -11.96 -20.71
CA PRO A 391 -56.84 -12.64 -21.88
C PRO A 391 -56.21 -11.72 -22.94
N ALA A 392 -56.53 -10.41 -22.91
CA ALA A 392 -55.99 -9.40 -23.81
C ALA A 392 -54.63 -8.83 -23.35
N ASP A 393 -54.24 -9.08 -22.09
CA ASP A 393 -52.95 -8.67 -21.58
C ASP A 393 -51.84 -9.47 -22.27
N LEU A 394 -50.79 -8.81 -22.78
CA LEU A 394 -49.66 -9.49 -23.43
C LEU A 394 -48.53 -9.68 -22.42
N ALA A 395 -47.90 -10.86 -22.45
CA ALA A 395 -46.81 -11.18 -21.54
C ALA A 395 -45.57 -10.31 -21.84
N HIS A 396 -44.92 -9.86 -20.77
CA HIS A 396 -43.63 -9.17 -20.80
C HIS A 396 -42.91 -9.41 -19.45
N PRO A 397 -41.66 -8.97 -19.24
CA PRO A 397 -40.89 -9.34 -18.05
C PRO A 397 -41.55 -9.01 -16.70
N TYR A 398 -42.34 -7.93 -16.61
CA TYR A 398 -43.10 -7.54 -15.42
C TYR A 398 -44.58 -7.95 -15.47
N LEU A 399 -44.97 -8.81 -16.40
CA LEU A 399 -46.30 -9.44 -16.45
C LEU A 399 -46.15 -10.89 -16.96
N PRO A 400 -45.80 -11.84 -16.07
CA PRO A 400 -45.52 -13.23 -16.43
C PRO A 400 -46.80 -14.09 -16.64
N HIS A 401 -47.99 -13.49 -16.63
CA HIS A 401 -49.30 -14.15 -16.82
C HIS A 401 -49.70 -15.14 -15.70
N ARG A 402 -49.71 -14.64 -14.46
CA ARG A 402 -50.21 -15.38 -13.30
C ARG A 402 -51.63 -14.94 -12.94
N ASP A 403 -52.59 -15.87 -13.01
CA ASP A 403 -54.01 -15.60 -12.74
C ASP A 403 -54.31 -15.27 -11.26
N ASP A 404 -53.41 -15.65 -10.34
CA ASP A 404 -53.53 -15.45 -8.90
C ASP A 404 -53.05 -14.07 -8.42
N VAL A 405 -52.37 -13.30 -9.28
CA VAL A 405 -51.78 -12.01 -8.93
C VAL A 405 -52.54 -10.87 -9.59
N PRO A 406 -52.96 -9.82 -8.85
CA PRO A 406 -53.60 -8.66 -9.45
C PRO A 406 -52.68 -7.92 -10.43
N VAL A 407 -53.27 -7.39 -11.48
CA VAL A 407 -52.61 -6.57 -12.49
C VAL A 407 -52.83 -5.09 -12.16
N LEU A 408 -51.75 -4.35 -11.98
CA LEU A 408 -51.77 -2.90 -11.84
C LEU A 408 -51.79 -2.22 -13.21
N PRO A 409 -52.30 -0.98 -13.29
CA PRO A 409 -52.26 -0.22 -14.54
C PRO A 409 -50.84 -0.07 -15.11
N PRO A 410 -50.70 0.11 -16.42
CA PRO A 410 -49.40 0.11 -17.12
C PRO A 410 -48.41 1.19 -16.65
N ASP A 411 -48.89 2.28 -16.04
CA ASP A 411 -48.09 3.37 -15.47
C ASP A 411 -47.64 3.11 -14.02
N HIS A 412 -47.76 1.86 -13.54
CA HIS A 412 -47.32 1.43 -12.21
C HIS A 412 -46.01 0.61 -12.24
N LEU A 413 -45.20 0.76 -13.30
CA LEU A 413 -43.89 0.12 -13.34
C LEU A 413 -42.94 0.69 -12.28
N ASP A 414 -43.04 1.99 -12.02
CA ASP A 414 -42.29 2.68 -10.96
C ASP A 414 -43.24 3.14 -9.85
N VAL A 415 -43.38 2.29 -8.83
CA VAL A 415 -44.17 2.56 -7.62
C VAL A 415 -43.28 2.79 -6.40
N HIS A 416 -42.04 3.26 -6.59
CA HIS A 416 -41.14 3.57 -5.48
C HIS A 416 -41.81 4.51 -4.46
N PRO A 417 -41.66 4.30 -3.13
CA PRO A 417 -42.27 5.19 -2.13
C PRO A 417 -41.91 6.68 -2.33
N GLY A 418 -40.71 6.97 -2.83
CA GLY A 418 -40.28 8.35 -3.15
C GLY A 418 -41.07 9.03 -4.28
N ASN A 419 -41.90 8.29 -5.01
CA ASN A 419 -42.78 8.80 -6.05
C ASN A 419 -44.22 9.07 -5.55
N LEU A 420 -44.46 8.97 -4.24
CA LEU A 420 -45.72 9.38 -3.61
C LEU A 420 -45.48 10.62 -2.76
N ILE A 421 -46.25 11.68 -3.00
CA ILE A 421 -46.20 12.94 -2.26
C ILE A 421 -47.38 13.01 -1.30
N ILE A 422 -47.10 13.15 0.00
CA ILE A 422 -48.10 13.45 1.03
C ILE A 422 -48.27 14.98 1.07
N GLY A 423 -49.43 15.45 0.64
CA GLY A 423 -49.83 16.85 0.67
C GLY A 423 -50.07 17.37 2.09
N PRO A 424 -50.06 18.69 2.30
CA PRO A 424 -50.31 19.30 3.61
C PRO A 424 -51.68 18.97 4.22
N ASP A 425 -52.66 18.60 3.38
CA ASP A 425 -54.01 18.18 3.75
C ASP A 425 -54.12 16.66 4.00
N GLY A 426 -53.02 15.92 3.89
CA GLY A 426 -52.96 14.47 4.01
C GLY A 426 -53.33 13.72 2.72
N SER A 427 -53.58 14.42 1.61
CA SER A 427 -53.78 13.78 0.30
C SER A 427 -52.49 13.12 -0.19
N VAL A 428 -52.61 12.04 -0.97
CA VAL A 428 -51.47 11.31 -1.52
C VAL A 428 -51.53 11.35 -3.03
N THR A 429 -50.47 11.87 -3.65
CA THR A 429 -50.38 12.02 -5.11
C THR A 429 -49.18 11.24 -5.63
N ARG A 430 -49.39 10.38 -6.63
CA ARG A 430 -48.28 9.73 -7.34
C ARG A 430 -47.69 10.67 -8.39
N VAL A 431 -46.37 10.74 -8.45
CA VAL A 431 -45.58 11.53 -9.39
C VAL A 431 -44.65 10.62 -10.20
N ASP A 432 -43.93 11.19 -11.17
CA ASP A 432 -43.01 10.47 -12.06
C ASP A 432 -43.66 9.34 -12.87
N LEU A 433 -44.82 9.65 -13.46
CA LEU A 433 -45.65 8.70 -14.23
C LEU A 433 -45.12 8.45 -15.65
N GLU A 434 -43.81 8.63 -15.88
CA GLU A 434 -43.24 8.58 -17.22
C GLU A 434 -43.13 7.15 -17.75
N TRP A 435 -42.91 6.16 -16.88
CA TRP A 435 -42.67 4.78 -17.29
C TRP A 435 -43.98 4.02 -17.48
N HIS A 436 -44.15 3.45 -18.67
CA HIS A 436 -45.37 2.75 -19.05
C HIS A 436 -45.04 1.39 -19.68
N ALA A 437 -45.50 0.30 -19.09
CA ALA A 437 -45.22 -1.07 -19.55
C ALA A 437 -46.09 -1.51 -20.76
N GLY A 438 -46.77 -0.57 -21.41
CA GLY A 438 -47.65 -0.79 -22.56
C GLY A 438 -48.99 -1.44 -22.20
N GLN A 439 -48.92 -2.51 -21.40
CA GLN A 439 -49.99 -3.30 -20.79
C GLN A 439 -49.86 -3.21 -19.26
N GLY A 440 -50.81 -3.78 -18.51
CA GLY A 440 -50.71 -3.80 -17.04
C GLY A 440 -49.47 -4.54 -16.52
N VAL A 441 -49.12 -4.33 -15.25
CA VAL A 441 -47.96 -4.95 -14.59
C VAL A 441 -48.38 -5.82 -13.41
N ASP A 442 -47.61 -6.85 -13.13
CA ASP A 442 -47.78 -7.74 -11.97
C ASP A 442 -47.56 -6.96 -10.66
N ALA A 443 -48.58 -6.93 -9.80
CA ALA A 443 -48.56 -6.13 -8.58
C ALA A 443 -47.44 -6.52 -7.61
N GLU A 444 -47.16 -7.81 -7.44
CA GLU A 444 -46.14 -8.27 -6.50
C GLU A 444 -44.74 -7.96 -7.01
N LEU A 445 -44.46 -8.19 -8.30
CA LEU A 445 -43.13 -7.93 -8.87
C LEU A 445 -42.75 -6.45 -8.79
N VAL A 446 -43.65 -5.52 -9.17
CA VAL A 446 -43.33 -4.08 -9.13
C VAL A 446 -43.27 -3.54 -7.70
N MET A 447 -44.05 -4.10 -6.77
CA MET A 447 -43.97 -3.74 -5.36
C MET A 447 -42.68 -4.29 -4.72
N LEU A 448 -42.27 -5.52 -5.02
CA LEU A 448 -40.98 -6.07 -4.59
C LEU A 448 -39.82 -5.24 -5.16
N ARG A 449 -39.88 -4.87 -6.44
CA ARG A 449 -38.91 -3.97 -7.08
C ARG A 449 -38.78 -2.65 -6.31
N ALA A 450 -39.91 -2.02 -5.98
CA ALA A 450 -39.92 -0.76 -5.22
C ALA A 450 -39.34 -0.90 -3.81
N LEU A 451 -39.62 -2.00 -3.11
CA LEU A 451 -39.05 -2.26 -1.78
C LEU A 451 -37.55 -2.58 -1.86
N LEU A 452 -37.10 -3.29 -2.90
CA LEU A 452 -35.70 -3.58 -3.16
C LEU A 452 -34.90 -2.29 -3.40
N GLU A 453 -35.42 -1.39 -4.23
CA GLU A 453 -34.82 -0.07 -4.45
C GLU A 453 -34.76 0.74 -3.13
N PHE A 454 -35.85 0.77 -2.36
CA PHE A 454 -35.87 1.47 -1.07
C PHE A 454 -34.93 0.85 -0.02
N ALA A 455 -34.79 -0.48 -0.01
CA ALA A 455 -33.83 -1.19 0.84
C ALA A 455 -32.38 -0.83 0.46
N ARG A 456 -32.06 -0.78 -0.85
CA ARG A 456 -30.75 -0.33 -1.33
C ARG A 456 -30.47 1.11 -0.90
N GLU A 457 -31.43 2.03 -1.08
CA GLU A 457 -31.29 3.42 -0.63
C GLU A 457 -31.07 3.54 0.89
N THR A 458 -31.74 2.68 1.67
CA THR A 458 -31.60 2.65 3.13
C THR A 458 -30.21 2.17 3.55
N VAL A 459 -29.77 1.00 3.05
CA VAL A 459 -28.51 0.38 3.48
C VAL A 459 -27.30 1.13 2.89
N GLN A 460 -27.28 1.35 1.58
CA GLN A 460 -26.16 2.03 0.91
C GLN A 460 -26.05 3.50 1.33
N GLY A 461 -27.18 4.12 1.67
CA GLY A 461 -27.24 5.47 2.21
C GLY A 461 -26.98 5.56 3.71
N HIS A 462 -26.63 4.45 4.38
CA HIS A 462 -26.46 4.34 5.83
C HIS A 462 -27.59 5.05 6.60
N ALA A 463 -28.85 4.85 6.21
CA ALA A 463 -29.98 5.44 6.92
C ALA A 463 -30.25 4.68 8.24
N PRO A 464 -30.43 5.36 9.38
CA PRO A 464 -30.81 4.70 10.63
C PRO A 464 -32.13 3.94 10.49
N HIS A 465 -32.16 2.69 10.95
CA HIS A 465 -33.32 1.80 10.88
C HIS A 465 -33.44 0.91 12.12
N PRO A 466 -34.62 0.32 12.41
CA PRO A 466 -34.84 -0.43 13.65
C PRO A 466 -34.24 -1.86 13.66
N TRP A 467 -33.81 -2.37 12.50
CA TRP A 467 -33.25 -3.71 12.34
C TRP A 467 -31.75 -3.78 12.68
N PRO A 468 -31.16 -4.99 12.84
CA PRO A 468 -29.75 -5.14 13.20
C PRO A 468 -28.79 -4.39 12.26
N ASP A 469 -27.71 -3.86 12.80
CA ASP A 469 -26.86 -2.90 12.09
C ASP A 469 -26.10 -3.50 10.88
N ARG A 470 -25.77 -4.79 10.93
CA ARG A 470 -25.13 -5.54 9.83
C ARG A 470 -26.13 -6.19 8.88
N THR A 471 -27.35 -5.67 8.81
CA THR A 471 -28.37 -6.23 7.94
C THR A 471 -28.06 -5.87 6.49
N SER A 472 -27.90 -6.89 5.64
CA SER A 472 -27.73 -6.69 4.20
C SER A 472 -28.97 -6.05 3.58
N VAL A 473 -28.86 -5.56 2.34
CA VAL A 473 -30.02 -5.08 1.57
C VAL A 473 -31.12 -6.15 1.54
N ARG A 474 -30.75 -7.42 1.39
CA ARG A 474 -31.68 -8.55 1.40
C ARG A 474 -32.39 -8.73 2.73
N GLY A 475 -31.69 -8.54 3.85
CA GLY A 475 -32.29 -8.60 5.18
C GLY A 475 -33.27 -7.44 5.43
N VAL A 476 -32.90 -6.21 5.03
CA VAL A 476 -33.80 -5.04 5.11
C VAL A 476 -35.02 -5.25 4.23
N LEU A 477 -34.83 -5.78 3.01
CA LEU A 477 -35.92 -6.14 2.11
C LEU A 477 -36.87 -7.16 2.73
N ALA A 478 -36.36 -8.21 3.40
CA ALA A 478 -37.19 -9.21 4.06
C ALA A 478 -38.09 -8.60 5.14
N GLU A 479 -37.55 -7.67 5.93
CA GLU A 479 -38.30 -6.96 6.97
C GLU A 479 -39.36 -6.01 6.37
N LEU A 480 -39.02 -5.29 5.30
CA LEU A 480 -39.97 -4.46 4.55
C LEU A 480 -41.09 -5.31 3.92
N CYS A 481 -40.76 -6.49 3.40
CA CYS A 481 -41.72 -7.46 2.88
C CYS A 481 -42.63 -8.01 4.00
N ALA A 482 -42.11 -8.22 5.21
CA ALA A 482 -42.92 -8.63 6.36
C ALA A 482 -43.95 -7.56 6.74
N LEU A 483 -43.56 -6.28 6.77
CA LEU A 483 -44.46 -5.16 7.06
C LEU A 483 -45.53 -4.94 5.99
N THR A 484 -45.24 -5.29 4.74
CA THR A 484 -46.15 -5.06 3.60
C THR A 484 -46.96 -6.29 3.20
N GLY A 485 -46.65 -7.47 3.76
CA GLY A 485 -47.29 -8.74 3.46
C GLY A 485 -46.82 -9.41 2.16
N LEU A 486 -45.55 -9.18 1.77
CA LEU A 486 -44.92 -9.69 0.55
C LEU A 486 -43.83 -10.76 0.81
N THR A 487 -43.72 -11.29 2.03
CA THR A 487 -42.69 -12.28 2.41
C THR A 487 -42.70 -13.52 1.50
N ALA A 488 -43.87 -14.10 1.22
CA ALA A 488 -43.96 -15.27 0.34
C ALA A 488 -43.50 -14.94 -1.09
N ALA A 489 -43.87 -13.77 -1.60
CA ALA A 489 -43.46 -13.33 -2.93
C ALA A 489 -41.94 -13.11 -3.02
N LEU A 490 -41.31 -12.60 -1.96
CA LEU A 490 -39.85 -12.45 -1.90
C LEU A 490 -39.13 -13.80 -2.03
N GLU A 491 -39.61 -14.82 -1.32
CA GLU A 491 -39.02 -16.17 -1.35
C GLU A 491 -39.28 -16.88 -2.69
N ASP A 492 -40.53 -16.89 -3.14
CA ASP A 492 -40.96 -17.69 -4.29
C ASP A 492 -40.59 -17.06 -5.64
N ARG A 493 -40.40 -15.73 -5.68
CA ARG A 493 -40.30 -14.97 -6.95
C ARG A 493 -39.02 -14.16 -7.09
N TRP A 494 -38.02 -14.37 -6.24
CA TRP A 494 -36.72 -13.68 -6.32
C TRP A 494 -36.08 -13.79 -7.71
N ALA A 495 -35.97 -15.02 -8.25
CA ALA A 495 -35.35 -15.24 -9.56
C ALA A 495 -36.12 -14.57 -10.70
N GLU A 496 -37.45 -14.50 -10.59
CA GLU A 496 -38.30 -13.82 -11.56
C GLU A 496 -38.12 -12.30 -11.50
N LEU A 497 -38.02 -11.72 -10.30
CA LEU A 497 -37.71 -10.30 -10.11
C LEU A 497 -36.34 -9.93 -10.69
N VAL A 498 -35.30 -10.73 -10.39
CA VAL A 498 -33.93 -10.51 -10.90
C VAL A 498 -33.92 -10.56 -12.43
N ALA A 499 -34.59 -11.54 -13.03
CA ALA A 499 -34.70 -11.64 -14.49
C ALA A 499 -35.46 -10.45 -15.10
N ALA A 500 -36.55 -10.01 -14.46
CA ALA A 500 -37.35 -8.88 -14.92
C ALA A 500 -36.56 -7.56 -14.85
N GLU A 501 -35.85 -7.31 -13.75
CA GLU A 501 -35.02 -6.11 -13.57
C GLU A 501 -33.84 -6.13 -14.54
N ALA A 502 -33.17 -7.28 -14.73
CA ALA A 502 -32.09 -7.42 -15.69
C ALA A 502 -32.54 -7.12 -17.13
N ALA A 503 -33.71 -7.60 -17.54
CA ALA A 503 -34.29 -7.31 -18.86
C ALA A 503 -34.66 -5.83 -19.01
N LEU A 504 -35.25 -5.20 -17.98
CA LEU A 504 -35.57 -3.77 -17.97
C LEU A 504 -34.29 -2.92 -18.09
N GLN A 505 -33.29 -3.20 -17.26
CA GLN A 505 -32.04 -2.45 -17.25
C GLN A 505 -31.22 -2.65 -18.52
N GLU A 506 -31.22 -3.85 -19.12
CA GLU A 506 -30.58 -4.07 -20.42
C GLU A 506 -31.21 -3.19 -21.50
N GLN A 507 -32.55 -3.09 -21.51
CA GLN A 507 -33.24 -2.24 -22.48
C GLN A 507 -32.96 -0.74 -22.27
N VAL A 508 -32.92 -0.30 -21.01
CA VAL A 508 -32.76 1.12 -20.63
C VAL A 508 -31.31 1.58 -20.73
N THR A 509 -30.36 0.80 -20.23
CA THR A 509 -28.93 1.17 -20.12
C THR A 509 -28.09 0.64 -21.29
N GLY A 510 -28.49 -0.49 -21.88
CA GLY A 510 -27.73 -1.19 -22.93
C GLY A 510 -26.63 -2.11 -22.41
N HIS A 511 -26.52 -2.31 -21.10
CA HIS A 511 -25.64 -3.31 -20.48
C HIS A 511 -26.25 -4.72 -20.57
N PRO A 512 -25.43 -5.78 -20.69
CA PRO A 512 -25.96 -7.14 -20.80
C PRO A 512 -26.76 -7.57 -19.56
N ALA A 513 -27.93 -8.19 -19.77
CA ALA A 513 -28.80 -8.64 -18.66
C ALA A 513 -28.08 -9.55 -17.65
N ALA A 514 -27.23 -10.48 -18.12
CA ALA A 514 -26.47 -11.39 -17.25
C ALA A 514 -25.54 -10.63 -16.28
N ARG A 515 -24.93 -9.52 -16.74
CA ARG A 515 -24.07 -8.68 -15.88
C ARG A 515 -24.90 -7.94 -14.83
N ILE A 516 -26.08 -7.45 -15.20
CA ILE A 516 -26.99 -6.77 -14.27
C ILE A 516 -27.51 -7.74 -13.22
N ALA A 517 -27.92 -8.95 -13.62
CA ALA A 517 -28.39 -9.97 -12.70
C ALA A 517 -27.31 -10.36 -11.68
N ALA A 518 -26.09 -10.64 -12.13
CA ALA A 518 -24.96 -10.96 -11.26
C ALA A 518 -24.62 -9.80 -10.31
N ALA A 519 -24.65 -8.56 -10.79
CA ALA A 519 -24.41 -7.39 -9.95
C ALA A 519 -25.51 -7.22 -8.89
N LEU A 520 -26.78 -7.44 -9.26
CA LEU A 520 -27.89 -7.35 -8.32
C LEU A 520 -27.82 -8.43 -7.23
N GLU A 521 -27.50 -9.67 -7.61
CA GLU A 521 -27.34 -10.78 -6.66
C GLU A 521 -26.17 -10.55 -5.70
N HIS A 522 -25.06 -9.99 -6.19
CA HIS A 522 -23.95 -9.60 -5.33
C HIS A 522 -24.31 -8.44 -4.39
N ASP A 523 -24.92 -7.38 -4.94
CA ASP A 523 -25.27 -6.16 -4.20
C ASP A 523 -26.20 -6.42 -3.02
N VAL A 524 -27.15 -7.36 -3.15
CA VAL A 524 -28.16 -7.55 -2.09
C VAL A 524 -27.61 -8.21 -0.84
N ASP A 525 -26.56 -9.01 -0.99
CA ASP A 525 -25.91 -9.76 0.09
C ASP A 525 -24.56 -9.16 0.49
N ALA A 526 -24.15 -8.06 -0.16
CA ALA A 526 -22.93 -7.33 0.16
C ALA A 526 -22.96 -6.73 1.59
N ASP A 527 -21.81 -6.79 2.26
CA ASP A 527 -21.58 -6.12 3.54
C ASP A 527 -21.19 -4.65 3.28
N TYR A 528 -22.08 -3.72 3.65
CA TYR A 528 -21.83 -2.29 3.55
C TYR A 528 -21.17 -1.71 4.81
N GLY A 529 -20.83 -2.55 5.80
CA GLY A 529 -20.15 -2.15 7.03
C GLY A 529 -21.05 -1.49 8.07
N ASP A 530 -20.54 -1.40 9.30
CA ASP A 530 -21.26 -0.76 10.42
C ASP A 530 -21.23 0.77 10.28
N PRO A 531 -22.34 1.48 10.54
CA PRO A 531 -22.32 2.94 10.56
C PRO A 531 -21.58 3.49 11.80
N LEU A 532 -21.13 4.74 11.72
CA LEU A 532 -20.09 5.30 12.60
C LEU A 532 -20.55 5.40 14.03
N TRP A 533 -21.82 5.74 14.21
CA TRP A 533 -22.43 5.96 15.50
C TRP A 533 -22.65 4.65 16.26
N GLN A 534 -22.54 3.49 15.59
CA GLN A 534 -22.67 2.15 16.19
C GLN A 534 -21.32 1.45 16.38
N LEU A 535 -20.28 1.86 15.65
CA LEU A 535 -18.92 1.34 15.85
C LEU A 535 -18.41 1.59 17.29
N PRO A 536 -18.15 0.53 18.08
CA PRO A 536 -17.57 0.69 19.42
C PRO A 536 -16.20 1.38 19.34
N GLY A 537 -16.08 2.56 19.97
CA GLY A 537 -14.87 3.39 19.92
C GLY A 537 -14.87 4.50 18.85
N GLY A 538 -15.89 4.54 17.97
CA GLY A 538 -16.12 5.60 16.97
C GLY A 538 -14.90 5.88 16.09
N MET A 539 -14.58 7.17 15.88
CA MET A 539 -13.44 7.60 15.06
C MET A 539 -12.07 7.01 15.47
N ARG A 540 -11.90 6.52 16.71
CA ARG A 540 -10.63 5.91 17.13
C ARG A 540 -10.37 4.56 16.46
N ARG A 541 -11.43 3.78 16.25
CA ARG A 541 -11.35 2.48 15.57
C ARG A 541 -11.06 2.68 14.09
N LEU A 542 -11.82 3.56 13.43
CA LEU A 542 -11.56 3.97 12.04
C LEU A 542 -10.14 4.52 11.81
N ARG A 543 -9.59 5.26 12.77
CA ARG A 543 -8.19 5.71 12.70
C ARG A 543 -7.19 4.56 12.78
N ALA A 544 -7.45 3.57 13.62
CA ALA A 544 -6.60 2.37 13.71
C ALA A 544 -6.67 1.53 12.42
N ASP A 545 -7.87 1.37 11.86
CA ASP A 545 -8.09 0.64 10.61
C ASP A 545 -7.49 1.39 9.41
N HIS A 546 -7.61 2.73 9.37
CA HIS A 546 -6.96 3.58 8.37
C HIS A 546 -5.44 3.61 8.50
N ASP A 547 -4.90 3.61 9.72
CA ASP A 547 -3.45 3.53 9.95
C ASP A 547 -2.90 2.16 9.47
N ALA A 548 -3.68 1.08 9.61
CA ALA A 548 -3.36 -0.23 9.05
C ALA A 548 -3.45 -0.25 7.52
N PHE A 549 -4.50 0.32 6.93
CA PHE A 549 -4.67 0.45 5.48
C PHE A 549 -3.58 1.33 4.84
N ARG A 550 -3.23 2.46 5.47
CA ARG A 550 -2.13 3.36 5.06
C ARG A 550 -0.78 2.65 5.05
N ALA A 551 -0.56 1.71 5.96
CA ALA A 551 0.65 0.90 5.99
C ALA A 551 0.72 0.00 4.74
N ALA A 552 -0.39 -0.65 4.39
CA ALA A 552 -0.51 -1.50 3.21
C ALA A 552 -0.45 -0.71 1.88
N GLU A 553 -1.11 0.45 1.83
CA GLU A 553 -1.10 1.32 0.66
C GLU A 553 0.29 1.92 0.41
N HIS A 554 1.00 2.33 1.47
CA HIS A 554 2.37 2.82 1.33
C HIS A 554 3.31 1.76 0.73
N GLU A 555 3.11 0.48 1.06
CA GLU A 555 3.80 -0.65 0.43
C GLU A 555 3.43 -0.82 -1.05
N ARG A 556 2.14 -0.70 -1.40
CA ARG A 556 1.67 -0.73 -2.79
C ARG A 556 2.23 0.41 -3.65
N ASP A 557 2.24 1.62 -3.09
CA ASP A 557 2.68 2.84 -3.77
C ASP A 557 4.21 2.88 -3.95
N THR A 558 4.96 2.30 -3.00
CA THR A 558 6.40 2.08 -3.17
C THR A 558 6.70 1.02 -4.21
N ALA A 559 5.85 -0.02 -4.35
CA ALA A 559 5.98 -1.01 -5.42
C ALA A 559 5.72 -0.39 -6.81
N LEU A 560 4.64 0.39 -6.98
CA LEU A 560 4.29 1.05 -8.24
C LEU A 560 5.32 2.11 -8.68
N ARG A 561 5.88 2.88 -7.73
CA ARG A 561 6.97 3.83 -8.04
C ARG A 561 8.26 3.13 -8.45
N ARG A 562 8.53 1.95 -7.87
CA ARG A 562 9.68 1.11 -8.24
C ARG A 562 9.52 0.58 -9.66
N GLU A 563 8.31 0.18 -10.04
CA GLU A 563 7.99 -0.26 -11.41
C GLU A 563 8.11 0.86 -12.45
N HIS A 564 7.56 2.05 -12.17
CA HIS A 564 7.71 3.23 -13.05
C HIS A 564 9.18 3.67 -13.19
N HIS A 565 9.95 3.61 -12.10
CA HIS A 565 11.38 3.93 -12.12
C HIS A 565 12.17 2.91 -12.97
N LEU A 566 11.89 1.62 -12.80
CA LEU A 566 12.49 0.54 -13.58
C LEU A 566 12.15 0.67 -15.07
N THR A 567 10.93 1.08 -15.42
CA THR A 567 10.51 1.30 -16.81
C THR A 567 11.25 2.48 -17.44
N GLY A 568 11.48 3.55 -16.67
CA GLY A 568 12.32 4.68 -17.08
C GLY A 568 13.80 4.30 -17.25
N GLU A 569 14.35 3.49 -16.33
CA GLU A 569 15.71 2.97 -16.44
C GLU A 569 15.89 2.00 -17.61
N LEU A 570 14.88 1.17 -17.90
CA LEU A 570 14.89 0.27 -19.06
C LEU A 570 14.92 1.04 -20.39
N THR A 571 14.20 2.16 -20.45
CA THR A 571 14.18 3.05 -21.63
C THR A 571 15.52 3.75 -21.81
N ALA A 572 16.10 4.30 -20.73
CA ALA A 572 17.43 4.91 -20.76
C ALA A 572 18.54 3.88 -21.07
N HIS A 573 18.41 2.64 -20.58
CA HIS A 573 19.34 1.56 -20.90
C HIS A 573 19.20 1.07 -22.35
N ARG A 574 18.00 1.08 -22.95
CA ARG A 574 17.84 0.80 -24.39
C ARG A 574 18.53 1.85 -25.25
N GLU A 575 18.44 3.13 -24.89
CA GLU A 575 19.16 4.21 -25.57
C GLU A 575 20.69 4.09 -25.38
N GLN A 576 21.15 3.75 -24.18
CA GLN A 576 22.58 3.50 -23.92
C GLN A 576 23.11 2.24 -24.62
N VAL A 577 22.32 1.18 -24.73
CA VAL A 577 22.71 -0.03 -25.48
C VAL A 577 22.82 0.29 -26.97
N ALA A 578 21.95 1.16 -27.52
CA ALA A 578 22.09 1.63 -28.90
C ALA A 578 23.40 2.43 -29.11
N ASP A 579 23.72 3.40 -28.22
CA ASP A 579 24.99 4.17 -28.26
C ASP A 579 26.23 3.27 -28.07
N LEU A 580 26.16 2.29 -27.15
CA LEU A 580 27.25 1.35 -26.92
C LEU A 580 27.44 0.37 -28.09
N THR A 581 26.36 -0.03 -28.78
CA THR A 581 26.45 -0.88 -29.97
C THR A 581 27.15 -0.14 -31.11
N GLU A 582 26.86 1.15 -31.30
CA GLU A 582 27.54 1.99 -32.27
C GLU A 582 29.03 2.20 -31.93
N ARG A 583 29.34 2.42 -30.65
CA ARG A 583 30.74 2.53 -30.16
C ARG A 583 31.50 1.21 -30.24
N LEU A 584 30.83 0.07 -30.02
CA LEU A 584 31.42 -1.25 -30.15
C LEU A 584 31.81 -1.52 -31.60
N ALA A 585 30.95 -1.17 -32.57
CA ALA A 585 31.27 -1.27 -34.00
C ALA A 585 32.48 -0.40 -34.38
N GLN A 586 32.63 0.79 -33.78
CA GLN A 586 33.80 1.65 -33.97
C GLN A 586 35.07 1.07 -33.30
N ALA A 587 34.92 0.48 -32.11
CA ALA A 587 36.03 -0.12 -31.37
C ALA A 587 36.54 -1.41 -32.03
N GLU A 588 35.67 -2.25 -32.58
CA GLU A 588 36.03 -3.45 -33.34
C GLU A 588 36.85 -3.11 -34.59
N HIS A 589 36.49 -2.02 -35.28
CA HIS A 589 37.27 -1.50 -36.40
C HIS A 589 38.67 -1.01 -35.97
N GLY A 590 38.77 -0.35 -34.81
CA GLY A 590 40.06 0.06 -34.23
C GLY A 590 40.92 -1.12 -33.76
N LEU A 591 40.30 -2.17 -33.22
CA LEU A 591 40.99 -3.36 -32.73
C LEU A 591 41.57 -4.19 -33.88
N ALA A 592 40.88 -4.24 -35.03
CA ALA A 592 41.39 -4.85 -36.26
C ALA A 592 42.67 -4.15 -36.75
N MET A 593 42.71 -2.81 -36.70
CA MET A 593 43.89 -2.03 -37.06
C MET A 593 45.05 -2.23 -36.06
N THR A 594 44.75 -2.34 -34.77
CA THR A 594 45.75 -2.49 -33.72
C THR A 594 46.37 -3.89 -33.72
N ARG A 595 45.58 -4.92 -34.06
CA ARG A 595 46.08 -6.29 -34.27
C ARG A 595 47.12 -6.35 -35.38
N SER A 596 46.88 -5.66 -36.50
CA SER A 596 47.84 -5.57 -37.59
C SER A 596 49.16 -4.86 -37.20
N GLU A 597 49.12 -3.93 -36.23
CA GLU A 597 50.32 -3.27 -35.70
C GLU A 597 51.06 -4.11 -34.64
N MET A 598 50.35 -4.95 -33.88
CA MET A 598 50.95 -5.87 -32.92
C MET A 598 51.70 -7.01 -33.60
N ASP A 599 51.15 -7.57 -34.68
CA ASP A 599 51.82 -8.62 -35.47
C ASP A 599 53.19 -8.13 -36.00
N LEU A 600 53.29 -6.84 -36.39
CA LEU A 600 54.55 -6.20 -36.80
C LEU A 600 55.54 -5.96 -35.64
N LYS A 601 55.06 -5.86 -34.40
CA LYS A 601 55.89 -5.65 -33.21
C LYS A 601 56.37 -6.98 -32.61
N ASP A 602 55.56 -8.03 -32.68
CA ASP A 602 55.93 -9.37 -32.22
C ASP A 602 57.04 -9.99 -33.08
N ASP A 603 57.03 -9.75 -34.40
CA ASP A 603 58.14 -10.12 -35.28
C ASP A 603 59.49 -9.45 -34.88
N ARG A 604 59.43 -8.21 -34.40
CA ARG A 604 60.61 -7.45 -33.92
C ARG A 604 61.08 -7.92 -32.54
N ILE A 605 60.16 -8.31 -31.66
CA ILE A 605 60.49 -8.84 -30.33
C ILE A 605 61.09 -10.24 -30.45
N GLY A 606 60.61 -11.06 -31.40
CA GLY A 606 61.18 -12.37 -31.72
C GLY A 606 62.64 -12.29 -32.19
N GLN A 607 62.99 -11.28 -32.98
CA GLN A 607 64.40 -11.02 -33.35
C GLN A 607 65.25 -10.62 -32.14
N ALA A 608 64.76 -9.71 -31.29
CA ALA A 608 65.49 -9.26 -30.09
C ALA A 608 65.73 -10.38 -29.05
N PHE A 609 64.79 -11.32 -28.92
CA PHE A 609 64.94 -12.49 -28.04
C PHE A 609 65.96 -13.50 -28.56
N ASN A 610 66.06 -13.70 -29.88
CA ASN A 610 67.07 -14.57 -30.47
C ASN A 610 68.49 -14.00 -30.25
N ASP A 611 68.65 -12.67 -30.38
CA ASP A 611 69.92 -11.98 -30.13
C ASP A 611 70.31 -12.03 -28.64
N LEU A 612 69.34 -11.87 -27.73
CA LEU A 612 69.56 -11.98 -26.28
C LEU A 612 69.93 -13.40 -25.85
N THR A 613 69.35 -14.42 -26.49
CA THR A 613 69.64 -15.83 -26.19
C THR A 613 71.05 -16.22 -26.65
N ALA A 614 71.51 -15.68 -27.80
CA ALA A 614 72.89 -15.82 -28.25
C ALA A 614 73.88 -15.14 -27.28
N ALA A 615 73.59 -13.93 -26.81
CA ALA A 615 74.43 -13.19 -25.87
C ALA A 615 74.50 -13.85 -24.47
N VAL A 616 73.39 -14.46 -24.01
CA VAL A 616 73.34 -15.21 -22.75
C VAL A 616 74.12 -16.53 -22.83
N ALA A 617 74.13 -17.21 -23.99
CA ALA A 617 74.95 -18.40 -24.21
C ALA A 617 76.47 -18.08 -24.18
N GLU A 618 76.88 -16.95 -24.77
CA GLU A 618 78.27 -16.45 -24.69
C GLU A 618 78.67 -16.04 -23.27
N ALA A 619 77.78 -15.37 -22.53
CA ALA A 619 78.01 -14.98 -21.14
C ALA A 619 78.06 -16.19 -20.17
N ALA A 620 77.28 -17.23 -20.43
CA ALA A 620 77.31 -18.48 -19.67
C ALA A 620 78.60 -19.28 -19.89
N ALA A 621 79.15 -19.27 -21.11
CA ALA A 621 80.46 -19.85 -21.42
C ALA A 621 81.61 -19.09 -20.75
N ALA A 622 81.50 -17.76 -20.60
CA ALA A 622 82.48 -16.92 -19.90
C ALA A 622 82.42 -17.08 -18.38
N TRP A 623 81.24 -17.35 -17.80
CA TRP A 623 81.08 -17.57 -16.35
C TRP A 623 81.69 -18.91 -15.89
N GLN A 624 81.70 -19.97 -16.70
CA GLN A 624 82.32 -21.25 -16.31
C GLN A 624 83.86 -21.22 -16.26
N ALA A 625 84.52 -20.18 -16.76
CA ALA A 625 85.97 -20.06 -16.79
C ALA A 625 86.44 -18.84 -15.99
N GLY A 626 86.59 -18.96 -14.66
CA GLY A 626 87.40 -17.97 -13.93
C GLY A 626 87.11 -17.81 -12.44
N GLU A 627 87.80 -18.60 -11.62
CA GLU A 627 87.92 -18.44 -10.17
C GLU A 627 88.76 -17.20 -9.76
N ARG A 628 88.38 -16.58 -8.62
CA ARG A 628 89.19 -15.79 -7.64
C ARG A 628 89.57 -14.33 -8.00
N THR A 629 89.07 -13.37 -7.21
CA THR A 629 89.84 -12.53 -6.24
C THR A 629 89.02 -11.34 -5.67
N GLU A 630 89.45 -10.83 -4.51
CA GLU A 630 88.83 -9.80 -3.63
C GLU A 630 88.52 -8.42 -4.23
N ALA A 631 88.72 -8.19 -5.53
CA ALA A 631 88.42 -6.90 -6.17
C ALA A 631 86.92 -6.64 -6.41
N ALA A 632 86.06 -7.66 -6.32
CA ALA A 632 84.63 -7.55 -6.61
C ALA A 632 83.77 -6.89 -5.51
N ARG A 633 84.34 -6.65 -4.31
CA ARG A 633 83.59 -6.12 -3.16
C ARG A 633 83.51 -4.58 -3.12
N ALA A 634 84.37 -3.88 -3.87
CA ALA A 634 84.40 -2.41 -3.91
C ALA A 634 83.41 -1.79 -4.92
N ALA A 635 82.93 -2.56 -5.91
CA ALA A 635 81.99 -2.07 -6.92
C ALA A 635 80.53 -1.98 -6.40
N LEU A 636 80.18 -2.74 -5.37
CA LEU A 636 78.82 -2.81 -4.82
C LEU A 636 78.46 -1.61 -3.90
N ASP A 637 79.46 -0.91 -3.36
CA ASP A 637 79.24 0.24 -2.47
C ASP A 637 78.93 1.56 -3.21
N ALA A 638 79.29 1.68 -4.50
CA ALA A 638 79.04 2.87 -5.30
C ALA A 638 77.56 3.03 -5.71
N GLU A 639 76.84 1.93 -5.88
CA GLU A 639 75.45 1.94 -6.35
C GLU A 639 74.43 2.31 -5.26
N THR A 640 74.81 2.11 -3.99
CA THR A 640 73.95 2.39 -2.81
C THR A 640 73.87 3.89 -2.47
N ALA A 641 74.83 4.71 -2.91
CA ALA A 641 74.86 6.15 -2.65
C ALA A 641 73.91 6.96 -3.56
N SER A 642 73.68 6.51 -4.79
CA SER A 642 72.84 7.20 -5.80
C SER A 642 71.35 7.25 -5.41
N LEU A 643 70.88 6.28 -4.62
CA LEU A 643 69.47 6.18 -4.22
C LEU A 643 69.06 7.14 -3.09
N ARG A 644 69.99 7.59 -2.23
CA ARG A 644 69.69 8.52 -1.12
C ARG A 644 69.42 9.95 -1.58
N ASP A 645 69.99 10.36 -2.70
CA ASP A 645 69.97 11.75 -3.17
C ASP A 645 68.69 12.14 -3.92
N ARG A 646 67.86 11.16 -4.32
CA ARG A 646 66.54 11.40 -4.94
C ARG A 646 65.45 11.66 -3.91
N LEU A 647 65.63 11.18 -2.67
CA LEU A 647 64.63 11.29 -1.60
C LEU A 647 64.61 12.70 -0.96
N HIS A 648 65.73 13.42 -0.97
CA HIS A 648 65.87 14.68 -0.24
C HIS A 648 65.20 15.89 -0.94
N ARG A 649 65.11 15.86 -2.28
CA ARG A 649 64.56 16.97 -3.11
C ARG A 649 63.05 17.15 -3.02
N THR A 650 62.31 16.13 -2.62
CA THR A 650 60.83 16.17 -2.58
C THR A 650 60.30 16.87 -1.33
N ARG A 651 61.10 16.95 -0.25
CA ARG A 651 60.65 17.44 1.06
C ARG A 651 60.70 18.98 1.19
N SER A 652 61.58 19.65 0.45
CA SER A 652 61.77 21.11 0.53
C SER A 652 60.73 21.95 -0.22
N ARG A 653 59.82 21.34 -1.00
CA ARG A 653 58.75 22.06 -1.73
C ARG A 653 57.49 22.30 -0.89
N LEU A 654 57.37 21.67 0.28
CA LEU A 654 56.17 21.73 1.12
C LEU A 654 56.19 22.88 2.16
N ASP A 655 57.34 23.45 2.49
CA ASP A 655 57.49 24.39 3.62
C ASP A 655 57.28 25.89 3.25
N ALA A 656 56.79 26.22 2.06
CA ALA A 656 56.83 27.60 1.52
C ALA A 656 55.48 28.37 1.43
N LEU A 657 54.39 27.94 2.10
CA LEU A 657 53.05 28.56 1.91
C LEU A 657 52.28 28.96 3.20
N GLU A 658 52.96 29.32 4.29
CA GLU A 658 52.31 29.70 5.56
C GLU A 658 52.71 31.08 6.11
N ASN A 659 52.28 32.21 5.51
CA ASN A 659 52.29 33.51 6.23
C ASN A 659 51.25 34.57 5.75
N ALA A 660 50.35 34.94 6.69
CA ALA A 660 49.64 36.23 6.89
C ALA A 660 48.13 36.40 6.53
N LYS A 661 47.27 36.26 7.56
CA LYS A 661 45.99 37.01 7.78
C LYS A 661 45.63 37.10 9.29
N LEU A 662 46.66 37.22 10.14
CA LEU A 662 46.58 36.99 11.60
C LEU A 662 45.90 38.12 12.41
N VAL A 663 45.72 39.32 11.87
CA VAL A 663 45.29 40.46 12.69
C VAL A 663 43.77 40.67 12.67
N ARG A 664 43.03 40.02 11.76
CA ARG A 664 41.55 40.09 11.74
C ARG A 664 40.85 39.05 12.63
N VAL A 665 41.58 38.07 13.15
CA VAL A 665 41.04 36.98 13.98
C VAL A 665 41.00 37.33 15.48
N ALA A 666 41.72 38.37 15.92
CA ALA A 666 41.79 38.78 17.32
C ALA A 666 40.42 39.18 17.91
N HIS A 667 39.50 39.73 17.11
CA HIS A 667 38.16 40.10 17.58
C HIS A 667 37.13 38.94 17.60
N LYS A 668 37.49 37.78 17.03
CA LYS A 668 36.69 36.54 17.09
C LYS A 668 37.17 35.52 18.14
N SER A 669 38.32 35.78 18.80
CA SER A 669 39.06 34.74 19.54
C SER A 669 39.32 35.02 21.03
N LEU A 670 39.29 36.27 21.50
CA LEU A 670 39.67 36.60 22.89
C LEU A 670 38.58 36.32 23.94
N TRP A 671 37.30 36.43 23.59
CA TRP A 671 36.19 36.07 24.48
C TRP A 671 35.94 34.55 24.64
N PRO A 672 36.10 33.73 23.58
CA PRO A 672 36.13 32.27 23.71
C PRO A 672 37.31 31.73 24.53
N ALA A 673 38.48 32.39 24.47
CA ALA A 673 39.68 31.95 25.20
C ALA A 673 39.52 32.03 26.73
N GLY A 674 38.81 33.03 27.26
CA GLY A 674 38.55 33.15 28.70
C GLY A 674 37.68 32.02 29.29
N ARG A 675 36.66 31.57 28.55
CA ARG A 675 35.85 30.39 28.93
C ARG A 675 36.64 29.08 28.78
N LEU A 676 37.54 29.00 27.80
CA LEU A 676 38.40 27.84 27.59
C LEU A 676 39.41 27.67 28.75
N VAL A 677 40.02 28.78 29.20
CA VAL A 677 40.98 28.78 30.31
C VAL A 677 40.32 28.40 31.64
N ARG A 678 39.09 28.85 31.89
CA ARG A 678 38.30 28.46 33.08
C ARG A 678 37.97 26.97 33.07
N GLY A 679 37.47 26.44 31.94
CA GLY A 679 37.19 25.01 31.77
C GLY A 679 38.44 24.12 31.89
N VAL A 680 39.60 24.55 31.37
CA VAL A 680 40.88 23.83 31.52
C VAL A 680 41.39 23.85 32.97
N ARG A 681 41.25 24.99 33.67
CA ARG A 681 41.63 25.12 35.08
C ARG A 681 40.79 24.21 35.97
N ASP A 682 39.48 24.19 35.79
CA ASP A 682 38.58 23.38 36.62
C ASP A 682 38.76 21.87 36.34
N LEU A 683 39.11 21.50 35.09
CA LEU A 683 39.54 20.13 34.73
C LEU A 683 40.86 19.73 35.43
N ALA A 684 41.84 20.65 35.49
CA ALA A 684 43.11 20.43 36.17
C ALA A 684 42.97 20.32 37.70
N LEU A 685 41.96 20.99 38.27
CA LEU A 685 41.62 20.98 39.70
C LEU A 685 40.63 19.86 40.11
N GLY A 686 40.13 19.07 39.16
CA GLY A 686 39.23 17.94 39.44
C GLY A 686 37.83 18.33 39.92
N ARG A 687 37.35 19.53 39.58
CA ARG A 687 36.05 20.06 40.03
C ARG A 687 34.95 19.80 38.98
N PRO A 688 33.82 19.14 39.34
CA PRO A 688 32.74 18.88 38.40
C PRO A 688 31.94 20.15 38.03
N GLY A 689 31.35 20.19 36.83
CA GLY A 689 30.51 21.33 36.37
C GLY A 689 30.34 21.44 34.84
N ASP A 690 29.46 22.33 34.39
CA ASP A 690 29.05 22.49 32.98
C ASP A 690 30.18 22.89 32.02
N GLU A 691 31.11 23.74 32.46
CA GLU A 691 32.23 24.20 31.64
C GLU A 691 33.27 23.10 31.33
N PRO A 692 33.82 22.36 32.32
CA PRO A 692 34.72 21.22 32.06
C PRO A 692 34.02 20.10 31.27
N ASP A 693 32.74 19.82 31.54
CA ASP A 693 31.95 18.83 30.79
C ASP A 693 31.70 19.25 29.34
N GLY A 694 31.44 20.54 29.10
CA GLY A 694 31.35 21.11 27.76
C GLY A 694 32.67 21.02 26.98
N LEU A 695 33.81 21.07 27.67
CA LEU A 695 35.14 20.94 27.07
C LEU A 695 35.48 19.49 26.71
N LEU A 696 35.19 18.53 27.61
CA LEU A 696 35.33 17.09 27.37
C LEU A 696 34.42 16.62 26.22
N ARG A 697 33.19 17.13 26.13
CA ARG A 697 32.24 16.84 25.04
C ARG A 697 32.78 17.27 23.67
N LYS A 698 33.36 18.47 23.59
CA LYS A 698 33.93 19.01 22.34
C LYS A 698 35.24 18.31 21.92
N LEU A 699 36.11 17.98 22.88
CA LEU A 699 37.38 17.30 22.61
C LEU A 699 37.19 15.81 22.32
N GLY A 700 36.31 15.12 23.05
CA GLY A 700 35.98 13.71 22.84
C GLY A 700 35.44 13.40 21.46
N GLN A 701 34.75 14.37 20.83
CA GLN A 701 34.28 14.25 19.44
C GLN A 701 35.42 14.28 18.39
N LYS A 702 36.58 14.86 18.72
CA LYS A 702 37.69 15.08 17.77
C LYS A 702 38.94 14.24 18.04
N SER A 703 39.25 13.95 19.31
CA SER A 703 40.43 13.15 19.69
C SER A 703 40.24 12.43 21.04
N PRO A 704 39.66 11.22 21.03
CA PRO A 704 39.38 10.44 22.25
C PRO A 704 40.63 10.12 23.09
N GLY A 705 41.78 9.94 22.43
CA GLY A 705 43.04 9.61 23.10
C GLY A 705 43.61 10.76 23.94
N LEU A 706 43.36 12.01 23.56
CA LEU A 706 43.83 13.20 24.28
C LEU A 706 42.98 13.46 25.53
N THR A 707 41.66 13.29 25.42
CA THR A 707 40.68 13.42 26.52
C THR A 707 41.02 12.49 27.69
N ARG A 708 41.35 11.23 27.39
CA ARG A 708 41.68 10.21 28.40
C ARG A 708 42.92 10.56 29.23
N LYS A 709 43.91 11.24 28.64
CA LYS A 709 45.12 11.70 29.35
C LYS A 709 44.81 12.86 30.30
N LEU A 710 43.96 13.80 29.87
CA LEU A 710 43.59 15.00 30.62
C LEU A 710 42.59 14.73 31.76
N ALA A 711 41.67 13.77 31.60
CA ALA A 711 40.61 13.47 32.57
C ALA A 711 41.03 12.56 33.74
N SER A 712 42.28 12.07 33.76
CA SER A 712 42.70 10.98 34.65
C SER A 712 42.53 11.26 36.16
N ARG A 713 42.72 12.51 36.63
CA ARG A 713 42.47 12.94 38.02
C ARG A 713 41.00 13.25 38.30
N TYR A 714 40.28 13.75 37.31
CA TYR A 714 38.85 14.09 37.39
C TYR A 714 37.96 12.83 37.55
N ARG A 715 38.36 11.69 36.97
CA ARG A 715 37.63 10.40 37.06
C ARG A 715 37.33 9.92 38.48
N ARG A 716 38.22 10.18 39.44
CA ARG A 716 38.08 9.70 40.82
C ARG A 716 37.14 10.55 41.68
N SER A 717 37.07 11.87 41.44
CA SER A 717 36.19 12.78 42.20
C SER A 717 34.76 12.84 41.66
N ALA A 718 34.56 12.56 40.36
CA ALA A 718 33.25 12.65 39.70
C ALA A 718 32.45 11.34 39.66
N GLY A 719 33.00 10.22 40.16
CA GLY A 719 32.39 8.88 40.01
C GLY A 719 30.93 8.81 40.46
N SER A 720 30.63 9.26 41.69
CA SER A 720 29.26 9.26 42.23
C SER A 720 28.28 10.13 41.41
N ALA A 721 28.74 11.26 40.87
CA ALA A 721 27.91 12.12 40.02
C ALA A 721 27.66 11.51 38.62
N ARG A 722 28.62 10.75 38.08
CA ARG A 722 28.44 10.03 36.80
C ARG A 722 27.51 8.82 36.95
N GLU A 723 27.47 8.20 38.13
CA GLU A 723 26.56 7.09 38.41
C GLU A 723 25.08 7.49 38.34
N ALA A 724 24.73 8.67 38.86
CA ALA A 724 23.36 9.16 38.87
C ALA A 724 22.84 9.55 37.46
N GLY A 725 23.74 9.81 36.52
CA GLY A 725 23.38 10.24 35.17
C GLY A 725 23.19 9.12 34.16
N LEU A 726 23.34 7.84 34.53
CA LEU A 726 23.20 6.71 33.60
C LEU A 726 21.75 6.24 33.54
N HIS A 727 21.16 6.26 32.34
CA HIS A 727 19.81 5.77 32.07
C HIS A 727 19.87 4.62 31.06
N TYR A 728 19.15 3.55 31.35
CA TYR A 728 19.08 2.37 30.50
C TYR A 728 17.79 1.61 30.75
N ASP A 729 17.38 0.84 29.75
CA ASP A 729 16.30 -0.13 29.87
C ASP A 729 16.59 -1.33 28.94
N PHE A 730 16.39 -2.52 29.47
CA PHE A 730 16.58 -3.80 28.79
C PHE A 730 15.50 -4.77 29.25
N GLN A 731 14.81 -5.38 28.29
CA GLN A 731 13.90 -6.48 28.58
C GLN A 731 14.73 -7.76 28.77
N VAL A 732 14.90 -8.16 30.02
CA VAL A 732 15.63 -9.38 30.39
C VAL A 732 14.59 -10.47 30.70
N PRO A 733 14.58 -11.59 29.99
CA PRO A 733 13.63 -12.67 30.26
C PRO A 733 13.94 -13.35 31.58
N ASP A 734 12.90 -13.78 32.30
CA ASP A 734 13.06 -14.51 33.56
C ASP A 734 13.73 -15.88 33.34
N THR A 735 13.36 -16.56 32.26
CA THR A 735 13.87 -17.89 31.92
C THR A 735 14.34 -17.96 30.47
N LEU A 736 15.37 -18.77 30.22
CA LEU A 736 15.88 -19.07 28.87
C LEU A 736 15.98 -20.60 28.68
N PRO A 737 15.16 -21.20 27.80
CA PRO A 737 15.33 -22.59 27.41
C PRO A 737 16.59 -22.72 26.54
N VAL A 738 17.57 -23.49 27.01
CA VAL A 738 18.90 -23.55 26.38
C VAL A 738 19.05 -24.74 25.43
N GLY A 739 18.46 -25.90 25.76
CA GLY A 739 18.65 -27.15 25.02
C GLY A 739 20.14 -27.46 24.81
N ALA A 740 20.52 -27.87 23.60
CA ALA A 740 21.92 -28.13 23.22
C ALA A 740 22.79 -26.86 23.04
N GLY A 741 22.23 -25.68 23.28
CA GLY A 741 22.89 -24.38 23.15
C GLY A 741 21.94 -23.35 22.57
N GLN A 742 21.97 -22.14 23.11
CA GLN A 742 21.04 -21.07 22.73
C GLN A 742 21.71 -19.70 22.84
N VAL A 743 21.15 -18.70 22.17
CA VAL A 743 21.56 -17.31 22.35
C VAL A 743 20.51 -16.54 23.15
N LEU A 744 20.98 -15.73 24.10
CA LEU A 744 20.18 -14.69 24.72
C LEU A 744 20.39 -13.40 23.92
N GLU A 745 19.36 -12.97 23.20
CA GLU A 745 19.30 -11.67 22.54
C GLU A 745 18.68 -10.66 23.51
N LEU A 746 19.40 -9.58 23.82
CA LEU A 746 18.90 -8.48 24.66
C LEU A 746 18.93 -7.19 23.87
N ASP A 747 17.75 -6.64 23.62
CA ASP A 747 17.57 -5.33 23.00
C ASP A 747 17.12 -4.31 24.04
N GLY A 748 17.64 -3.10 23.90
CA GLY A 748 17.40 -2.03 24.85
C GLY A 748 17.96 -0.71 24.38
N TRP A 749 18.12 0.21 25.31
CA TRP A 749 18.75 1.50 25.04
C TRP A 749 19.60 1.94 26.24
N VAL A 750 20.62 2.76 25.95
CA VAL A 750 21.52 3.32 26.96
C VAL A 750 21.85 4.76 26.59
N THR A 751 21.77 5.68 27.55
CA THR A 751 22.27 7.05 27.42
C THR A 751 22.72 7.61 28.77
N HIS A 752 23.41 8.76 28.75
CA HIS A 752 23.91 9.39 29.96
C HIS A 752 23.68 10.92 29.95
N ALA A 753 23.36 11.47 31.14
CA ALA A 753 22.82 12.81 31.33
C ALA A 753 23.81 13.97 31.24
N SER A 754 25.13 13.70 31.22
CA SER A 754 26.14 14.77 31.09
C SER A 754 27.23 14.52 30.02
N LEU A 755 27.35 13.28 29.54
CA LEU A 755 28.42 12.81 28.67
C LEU A 755 27.89 11.76 27.70
N GLY A 756 28.45 11.70 26.49
CA GLY A 756 28.09 10.67 25.51
C GLY A 756 28.63 9.28 25.90
N VAL A 757 27.90 8.25 25.47
CA VAL A 757 28.30 6.83 25.60
C VAL A 757 29.24 6.46 24.46
N ARG A 758 30.38 5.84 24.79
CA ARG A 758 31.41 5.42 23.83
C ARG A 758 31.25 3.95 23.43
N ALA A 759 31.04 3.09 24.41
CA ALA A 759 30.94 1.65 24.22
C ALA A 759 30.04 1.04 25.30
N VAL A 760 29.41 -0.08 24.96
CA VAL A 760 28.61 -0.89 25.88
C VAL A 760 28.99 -2.35 25.70
N SER A 761 29.00 -3.07 26.81
CA SER A 761 29.30 -4.49 26.86
C SER A 761 28.53 -5.14 27.99
N MET A 762 28.24 -6.43 27.87
CA MET A 762 27.61 -7.23 28.90
C MET A 762 28.64 -8.19 29.47
N ARG A 763 28.73 -8.28 30.79
CA ARG A 763 29.41 -9.39 31.47
C ARG A 763 28.35 -10.43 31.84
N ALA A 764 28.41 -11.59 31.21
CA ALA A 764 27.50 -12.71 31.42
C ALA A 764 28.30 -13.88 32.02
N GLY A 765 28.19 -14.07 33.33
CA GLY A 765 29.10 -14.97 34.07
C GLY A 765 30.57 -14.55 33.90
N SER A 766 31.41 -15.44 33.37
CA SER A 766 32.84 -15.18 33.08
C SER A 766 33.09 -14.54 31.71
N ARG A 767 32.07 -14.44 30.85
CA ARG A 767 32.21 -13.95 29.47
C ARG A 767 31.96 -12.45 29.39
N HIS A 768 32.72 -11.79 28.53
CA HIS A 768 32.54 -10.38 28.20
C HIS A 768 32.08 -10.24 26.75
N VAL A 769 30.83 -9.81 26.57
CA VAL A 769 30.15 -9.73 25.28
C VAL A 769 30.04 -8.27 24.87
N PRO A 770 30.64 -7.83 23.74
CA PRO A 770 30.45 -6.47 23.27
C PRO A 770 29.01 -6.28 22.78
N GLY A 771 28.42 -5.10 23.00
CA GLY A 771 27.12 -4.73 22.42
C GLY A 771 27.25 -4.04 21.07
N SER A 772 26.21 -4.13 20.24
CA SER A 772 26.06 -3.29 19.06
C SER A 772 25.32 -2.01 19.45
N LEU A 773 25.88 -0.85 19.08
CA LEU A 773 25.42 0.50 19.44
C LEU A 773 25.01 1.26 18.19
N GLY A 774 24.06 2.18 18.31
CA GLY A 774 23.64 3.04 17.19
C GLY A 774 22.40 2.54 16.47
N HIS A 775 21.67 1.61 17.09
CA HIS A 775 20.34 1.18 16.62
C HIS A 775 19.34 2.32 16.86
N HIS A 776 18.40 2.48 15.92
CA HIS A 776 17.37 3.50 15.99
C HIS A 776 16.23 3.03 16.92
N ARG A 777 15.85 3.87 17.90
CA ARG A 777 14.78 3.58 18.88
C ARG A 777 13.76 4.73 18.90
N PRO A 778 12.89 4.80 17.89
CA PRO A 778 11.90 5.87 17.78
C PRO A 778 10.85 5.80 18.88
N ASP A 779 10.57 4.60 19.40
CA ASP A 779 9.73 4.33 20.56
C ASP A 779 10.28 5.00 21.83
N VAL A 780 11.58 4.88 22.07
CA VAL A 780 12.25 5.54 23.21
C VAL A 780 12.23 7.05 23.01
N ALA A 781 12.49 7.52 21.79
CA ALA A 781 12.37 8.92 21.45
C ALA A 781 10.93 9.43 21.64
N ALA A 782 9.91 8.67 21.25
CA ALA A 782 8.50 9.03 21.37
C ALA A 782 8.02 9.00 22.83
N ALA A 783 8.52 8.07 23.65
CA ALA A 783 8.19 8.00 25.08
C ALA A 783 8.81 9.15 25.87
N LEU A 784 10.05 9.54 25.54
CA LEU A 784 10.79 10.55 26.31
C LEU A 784 10.64 11.98 25.75
N ARG A 785 10.32 12.16 24.46
CA ARG A 785 10.10 13.49 23.84
C ARG A 785 8.97 14.32 24.49
N PRO A 786 7.81 13.76 24.86
CA PRO A 786 6.75 14.49 25.57
C PRO A 786 7.20 15.08 26.90
N GLY A 787 8.16 14.43 27.58
CA GLY A 787 8.84 14.96 28.78
C GLY A 787 9.91 16.01 28.48
N GLY A 788 10.03 16.50 27.24
CA GLY A 788 11.06 17.47 26.83
C GLY A 788 12.46 16.87 26.65
N VAL A 789 12.58 15.54 26.71
CA VAL A 789 13.86 14.84 26.67
C VAL A 789 14.24 14.52 25.22
N ARG A 790 15.33 15.11 24.72
CA ARG A 790 15.90 14.73 23.42
C ARG A 790 16.68 13.43 23.57
N VAL A 791 16.12 12.34 23.04
CA VAL A 791 16.82 11.06 22.90
C VAL A 791 17.59 11.04 21.57
N PRO A 792 18.88 10.67 21.57
CA PRO A 792 19.67 10.37 20.38
C PRO A 792 19.01 9.33 19.47
N ASP A 793 18.98 9.55 18.16
CA ASP A 793 18.52 8.56 17.15
C ASP A 793 19.37 7.27 17.12
N GLY A 794 20.45 7.17 17.91
CA GLY A 794 21.34 6.00 18.02
C GLY A 794 21.47 5.43 19.43
N SER A 795 20.52 5.71 20.32
CA SER A 795 20.53 5.22 21.72
C SER A 795 20.29 3.72 21.86
N GLY A 796 19.81 3.05 20.81
CA GLY A 796 19.52 1.62 20.81
C GLY A 796 20.77 0.75 20.89
N VAL A 797 20.66 -0.33 21.68
CA VAL A 797 21.70 -1.30 21.96
C VAL A 797 21.16 -2.72 21.83
N SER A 798 21.92 -3.59 21.17
CA SER A 798 21.65 -5.04 21.14
C SER A 798 22.85 -5.87 21.62
N PHE A 799 22.56 -6.97 22.32
CA PHE A 799 23.55 -7.95 22.76
C PHE A 799 23.13 -9.36 22.34
N ARG A 800 24.05 -10.10 21.70
CA ARG A 800 23.92 -11.55 21.51
C ARG A 800 24.86 -12.27 22.46
N ILE A 801 24.31 -12.97 23.44
CA ILE A 801 25.06 -13.68 24.47
C ILE A 801 24.91 -15.19 24.21
N PRO A 802 25.96 -15.87 23.71
CA PRO A 802 25.91 -17.32 23.53
C PRO A 802 25.93 -18.03 24.88
N VAL A 803 24.94 -18.88 25.10
CA VAL A 803 24.76 -19.72 26.28
C VAL A 803 24.94 -21.18 25.86
N ALA A 804 25.95 -21.83 26.44
CA ALA A 804 26.23 -23.23 26.15
C ALA A 804 25.11 -24.12 26.70
N GLY A 805 24.88 -25.28 26.07
CA GLY A 805 23.88 -26.25 26.51
C GLY A 805 24.04 -26.64 27.97
N ALA A 806 22.91 -26.87 28.63
CA ALA A 806 22.85 -27.28 30.02
C ALA A 806 21.72 -28.30 30.22
N ASP A 807 22.07 -29.45 30.80
CA ASP A 807 21.11 -30.52 31.08
C ASP A 807 20.36 -30.32 32.41
N ALA A 808 20.78 -29.32 33.21
CA ALA A 808 20.19 -28.97 34.49
C ALA A 808 19.93 -27.45 34.56
N PRO A 809 18.91 -27.01 35.34
CA PRO A 809 18.67 -25.60 35.55
C PRO A 809 19.89 -24.87 36.12
N GLY A 810 20.13 -23.66 35.65
CA GLY A 810 21.27 -22.83 36.05
C GLY A 810 20.92 -21.36 36.13
N ARG A 811 21.88 -20.52 36.53
CA ARG A 811 21.68 -19.06 36.66
C ARG A 811 22.72 -18.29 35.87
N LEU A 812 22.28 -17.34 35.06
CA LEU A 812 23.14 -16.44 34.30
C LEU A 812 23.03 -15.02 34.84
N ALA A 813 24.01 -14.63 35.66
CA ALA A 813 24.12 -13.26 36.14
C ALA A 813 24.62 -12.33 35.02
N LEU A 814 23.94 -11.20 34.86
CA LEU A 814 24.20 -10.20 33.82
C LEU A 814 24.61 -8.87 34.45
N THR A 815 25.78 -8.35 34.07
CA THR A 815 26.23 -7.00 34.44
C THR A 815 26.42 -6.16 33.18
N LEU A 816 25.62 -5.11 33.01
CA LEU A 816 25.82 -4.09 32.00
C LEU A 816 27.06 -3.27 32.33
N VAL A 817 27.93 -3.05 31.34
CA VAL A 817 29.15 -2.25 31.44
C VAL A 817 29.09 -1.15 30.38
N VAL A 818 29.08 0.11 30.82
CA VAL A 818 28.97 1.30 29.95
C VAL A 818 30.22 2.15 30.07
N GLU A 819 30.89 2.41 28.96
CA GLU A 819 32.06 3.29 28.91
C GLU A 819 31.68 4.65 28.33
N LEU A 820 31.94 5.72 29.07
CA LEU A 820 31.70 7.11 28.63
C LEU A 820 32.89 7.66 27.82
N VAL A 821 32.66 8.76 27.10
CA VAL A 821 33.70 9.40 26.25
C VAL A 821 34.95 9.89 27.00
N ASP A 822 34.86 10.12 28.31
CA ASP A 822 36.01 10.48 29.17
C ASP A 822 36.79 9.25 29.69
N GLY A 823 36.33 8.05 29.35
CA GLY A 823 36.90 6.77 29.77
C GLY A 823 36.44 6.30 31.16
N THR A 824 35.42 6.93 31.75
CA THR A 824 34.74 6.41 32.94
C THR A 824 33.96 5.15 32.56
N THR A 825 34.07 4.09 33.38
CA THR A 825 33.33 2.83 33.20
C THR A 825 32.30 2.73 34.32
N LEU A 826 31.03 2.61 33.94
CA LEU A 826 29.90 2.44 34.84
C LEU A 826 29.37 1.01 34.71
N THR A 827 28.93 0.41 35.82
CA THR A 827 28.40 -0.96 35.82
C THR A 827 27.05 -1.04 36.50
N ARG A 828 26.13 -1.82 35.94
CA ARG A 828 24.79 -2.05 36.50
C ARG A 828 24.47 -3.53 36.49
N GLN A 829 23.98 -4.05 37.62
CA GLN A 829 23.47 -5.41 37.67
C GLN A 829 22.09 -5.43 37.02
N LEU A 830 21.88 -6.36 36.10
CA LEU A 830 20.58 -6.63 35.50
C LEU A 830 19.95 -7.85 36.20
N PRO A 831 18.64 -8.10 35.98
CA PRO A 831 18.01 -9.34 36.44
C PRO A 831 18.83 -10.57 36.02
N THR A 832 18.87 -11.57 36.90
CA THR A 832 19.51 -12.86 36.60
C THR A 832 18.55 -13.69 35.78
N VAL A 833 19.05 -14.30 34.69
CA VAL A 833 18.26 -15.19 33.85
C VAL A 833 18.39 -16.62 34.36
N GLU A 834 17.26 -17.28 34.61
CA GLU A 834 17.24 -18.71 34.92
C GLU A 834 17.40 -19.50 33.62
N LEU A 835 18.42 -20.34 33.54
CA LEU A 835 18.66 -21.24 32.42
C LEU A 835 17.85 -22.50 32.67
N ALA A 836 17.00 -22.88 31.71
CA ALA A 836 16.20 -24.10 31.78
C ALA A 836 16.59 -25.06 30.64
N PRO A 837 16.41 -26.38 30.83
CA PRO A 837 16.45 -27.33 29.71
C PRO A 837 15.33 -27.00 28.69
N ALA A 838 15.40 -27.60 27.51
CA ALA A 838 14.34 -27.45 26.51
C ALA A 838 12.99 -27.93 27.08
N ASN A 839 11.95 -27.11 26.92
CA ASN A 839 10.60 -27.44 27.38
C ASN A 839 9.92 -28.36 26.37
N LEU A 840 10.14 -29.67 26.48
CA LEU A 840 9.48 -30.69 25.67
C LEU A 840 8.24 -31.20 26.39
N ALA A 841 7.10 -31.23 25.70
CA ALA A 841 5.82 -31.68 26.23
C ALA A 841 5.15 -32.65 25.23
N PRO A 842 5.77 -33.82 24.97
CA PRO A 842 5.30 -34.72 23.93
C PRO A 842 3.87 -35.20 24.18
N SER A 843 3.02 -35.13 23.15
CA SER A 843 1.64 -35.59 23.23
C SER A 843 1.57 -37.11 23.31
N ALA A 844 0.72 -37.62 24.20
CA ALA A 844 0.39 -39.04 24.24
C ALA A 844 -0.62 -39.35 23.13
N VAL A 845 -0.19 -40.12 22.13
CA VAL A 845 -1.02 -40.49 20.97
C VAL A 845 -1.05 -42.00 20.77
N ARG A 846 -2.06 -42.48 20.05
CA ARG A 846 -2.11 -43.86 19.57
C ARG A 846 -1.80 -43.89 18.08
N TRP A 847 -0.73 -44.57 17.71
CA TRP A 847 -0.35 -44.78 16.31
C TRP A 847 -1.37 -45.66 15.59
N PRO A 848 -1.94 -45.24 14.44
CA PRO A 848 -2.97 -45.99 13.73
C PRO A 848 -2.50 -47.32 13.11
N SER A 849 -1.19 -47.48 12.88
CA SER A 849 -0.62 -48.67 12.21
C SER A 849 0.82 -48.94 12.68
N ASP A 850 1.44 -50.01 12.16
CA ASP A 850 2.80 -50.46 12.52
C ASP A 850 3.90 -49.90 11.59
N GLY A 851 3.54 -49.12 10.56
CA GLY A 851 4.47 -48.50 9.61
C GLY A 851 5.34 -47.39 10.23
N ALA A 852 6.09 -46.66 9.40
CA ALA A 852 6.87 -45.52 9.85
C ALA A 852 6.02 -44.47 10.59
N LYS A 853 6.46 -43.98 11.75
CA LYS A 853 5.65 -43.07 12.59
C LYS A 853 5.88 -41.61 12.21
N VAL A 854 4.90 -40.97 11.58
CA VAL A 854 5.00 -39.58 11.11
C VAL A 854 4.12 -38.65 11.95
N ALA A 855 4.73 -37.66 12.61
CA ALA A 855 4.01 -36.56 13.23
C ALA A 855 3.91 -35.38 12.26
N ILE A 856 2.71 -34.92 11.95
CA ILE A 856 2.47 -33.72 11.16
C ILE A 856 2.31 -32.56 12.14
N CYS A 857 3.04 -31.46 11.93
CA CYS A 857 2.89 -30.22 12.70
C CYS A 857 2.22 -29.17 11.82
N MET A 858 1.03 -28.74 12.20
CA MET A 858 0.28 -27.68 11.52
C MET A 858 0.22 -26.44 12.41
N ALA A 859 0.58 -25.28 11.87
CA ALA A 859 0.41 -23.99 12.54
C ALA A 859 -0.82 -23.29 11.99
N THR A 860 -1.75 -22.87 12.86
CA THR A 860 -2.96 -22.13 12.46
C THR A 860 -3.01 -20.74 13.08
N TYR A 861 -3.51 -19.77 12.32
CA TYR A 861 -3.91 -18.45 12.81
C TYR A 861 -5.04 -17.90 11.94
N ARG A 862 -6.22 -17.71 12.56
CA ARG A 862 -7.47 -17.30 11.90
C ARG A 862 -7.69 -18.01 10.56
N PRO A 863 -7.68 -19.36 10.54
CA PRO A 863 -7.84 -20.12 9.31
C PRO A 863 -9.19 -19.80 8.66
N ASP A 864 -9.18 -19.67 7.33
CA ASP A 864 -10.40 -19.79 6.54
C ASP A 864 -10.97 -21.21 6.73
N PRO A 865 -12.25 -21.35 7.12
CA PRO A 865 -12.84 -22.66 7.40
C PRO A 865 -12.81 -23.63 6.21
N ASP A 866 -12.99 -23.14 5.00
CA ASP A 866 -13.07 -23.97 3.80
C ASP A 866 -11.68 -24.41 3.35
N PHE A 867 -10.70 -23.50 3.36
CA PHE A 867 -9.30 -23.87 3.06
C PHE A 867 -8.73 -24.85 4.08
N LEU A 868 -9.02 -24.63 5.36
CA LEU A 868 -8.62 -25.56 6.42
C LEU A 868 -9.29 -26.93 6.25
N ALA A 869 -10.57 -26.98 5.89
CA ALA A 869 -11.25 -28.23 5.62
C ALA A 869 -10.58 -29.00 4.48
N HIS A 870 -10.26 -28.34 3.36
CA HIS A 870 -9.55 -28.95 2.23
C HIS A 870 -8.17 -29.48 2.62
N GLN A 871 -7.41 -28.71 3.41
CA GLN A 871 -6.09 -29.15 3.85
C GLN A 871 -6.18 -30.36 4.79
N LEU A 872 -7.11 -30.36 5.76
CA LEU A 872 -7.33 -31.48 6.67
C LEU A 872 -7.78 -32.74 5.92
N ASP A 873 -8.65 -32.60 4.93
CA ASP A 873 -9.10 -33.73 4.09
C ASP A 873 -7.97 -34.29 3.22
N SER A 874 -7.08 -33.44 2.72
CA SER A 874 -5.89 -33.89 1.99
C SER A 874 -4.89 -34.67 2.88
N ILE A 875 -4.81 -34.33 4.16
CA ILE A 875 -4.05 -35.09 5.16
C ILE A 875 -4.74 -36.44 5.46
N ARG A 876 -6.08 -36.44 5.60
CA ARG A 876 -6.85 -37.70 5.77
C ARG A 876 -6.64 -38.67 4.62
N ALA A 877 -6.50 -38.15 3.41
CA ALA A 877 -6.33 -38.92 2.18
C ALA A 877 -4.91 -39.47 1.95
N GLN A 878 -3.95 -39.22 2.85
CA GLN A 878 -2.60 -39.77 2.72
C GLN A 878 -2.61 -41.30 2.69
N LYS A 879 -1.92 -41.88 1.72
CA LYS A 879 -1.76 -43.33 1.52
C LYS A 879 -0.97 -43.99 2.65
N HIS A 880 0.04 -43.29 3.17
CA HIS A 880 0.72 -43.70 4.40
C HIS A 880 -0.26 -43.59 5.57
N PRO A 881 -0.64 -44.67 6.27
CA PRO A 881 -1.70 -44.61 7.27
C PRO A 881 -1.19 -44.24 8.67
N ASN A 882 0.12 -44.34 8.93
CA ASN A 882 0.68 -44.22 10.28
C ASN A 882 1.16 -42.81 10.61
N TRP A 883 0.20 -41.87 10.67
CA TRP A 883 0.47 -40.49 11.05
C TRP A 883 -0.46 -39.99 12.15
N VAL A 884 0.00 -38.93 12.82
CA VAL A 884 -0.79 -38.08 13.72
C VAL A 884 -0.53 -36.63 13.35
N CYS A 885 -1.47 -35.71 13.59
CA CYS A 885 -1.34 -34.30 13.25
C CYS A 885 -1.55 -33.42 14.48
N VAL A 886 -0.49 -32.74 14.92
CA VAL A 886 -0.51 -31.74 15.98
C VAL A 886 -0.81 -30.38 15.35
N ILE A 887 -2.01 -29.86 15.62
CA ILE A 887 -2.48 -28.54 15.17
C ILE A 887 -2.27 -27.57 16.32
N ALA A 888 -1.37 -26.60 16.15
CA ALA A 888 -1.15 -25.53 17.12
C ALA A 888 -1.83 -24.25 16.63
N ASP A 889 -2.85 -23.79 17.36
CA ASP A 889 -3.55 -22.53 17.10
C ASP A 889 -2.89 -21.38 17.86
N ASP A 890 -2.62 -20.29 17.14
CA ASP A 890 -1.86 -19.13 17.61
C ASP A 890 -2.75 -17.98 18.09
N ALA A 891 -3.68 -18.29 18.99
CA ALA A 891 -4.68 -17.37 19.54
C ALA A 891 -5.62 -16.77 18.48
N SER A 892 -6.25 -17.65 17.68
CA SER A 892 -7.25 -17.26 16.67
C SER A 892 -8.58 -16.82 17.26
N GLY A 893 -8.80 -17.09 18.55
CA GLY A 893 -10.05 -16.84 19.27
C GLY A 893 -10.99 -18.06 19.30
N ASP A 894 -11.95 -18.02 20.22
CA ASP A 894 -12.80 -19.18 20.56
C ASP A 894 -13.56 -19.75 19.36
N GLU A 895 -14.02 -18.91 18.44
CA GLU A 895 -14.78 -19.32 17.26
C GLU A 895 -13.94 -20.15 16.28
N HIS A 896 -12.72 -19.70 15.97
CA HIS A 896 -11.82 -20.43 15.08
C HIS A 896 -11.37 -21.75 15.71
N VAL A 897 -11.05 -21.75 17.01
CA VAL A 897 -10.70 -22.97 17.75
C VAL A 897 -11.87 -23.95 17.77
N ALA A 898 -13.09 -23.48 17.97
CA ALA A 898 -14.29 -24.31 17.88
C ALA A 898 -14.47 -24.91 16.48
N THR A 899 -14.16 -24.15 15.43
CA THR A 899 -14.19 -24.63 14.04
C THR A 899 -13.14 -25.69 13.77
N ILE A 900 -11.88 -25.49 14.18
CA ILE A 900 -10.82 -26.50 14.07
C ILE A 900 -11.26 -27.80 14.75
N ARG A 901 -11.76 -27.73 15.99
CA ARG A 901 -12.23 -28.90 16.76
C ARG A 901 -13.37 -29.63 16.05
N ARG A 902 -14.30 -28.89 15.45
CA ARG A 902 -15.43 -29.45 14.70
C ARG A 902 -14.96 -30.16 13.43
N LEU A 903 -14.01 -29.57 12.71
CA LEU A 903 -13.46 -30.12 11.46
C LEU A 903 -12.68 -31.41 11.70
N VAL A 904 -12.07 -31.58 12.87
CA VAL A 904 -11.32 -32.81 13.23
C VAL A 904 -12.11 -33.79 14.12
N ASP A 905 -13.37 -33.50 14.41
CA ASP A 905 -14.19 -34.31 15.32
C ASP A 905 -14.30 -35.76 14.83
N GLY A 906 -14.21 -36.70 15.76
CA GLY A 906 -14.25 -38.15 15.48
C GLY A 906 -12.96 -38.76 14.89
N ASP A 907 -11.88 -37.99 14.71
CA ASP A 907 -10.60 -38.51 14.22
C ASP A 907 -9.45 -38.27 15.24
N ASP A 908 -9.20 -39.29 16.07
CA ASP A 908 -8.19 -39.28 17.15
C ASP A 908 -6.74 -39.07 16.66
N ARG A 909 -6.50 -39.06 15.34
CA ARG A 909 -5.18 -38.74 14.79
C ARG A 909 -4.84 -37.25 14.91
N PHE A 910 -5.83 -36.37 15.07
CA PHE A 910 -5.62 -34.93 15.20
C PHE A 910 -5.57 -34.51 16.68
N VAL A 911 -4.54 -33.75 17.04
CA VAL A 911 -4.31 -33.20 18.38
C VAL A 911 -4.33 -31.67 18.29
N VAL A 912 -5.36 -31.03 18.84
CA VAL A 912 -5.54 -29.57 18.78
C VAL A 912 -5.00 -28.91 20.05
N LEU A 913 -4.05 -28.00 19.88
CA LEU A 913 -3.43 -27.19 20.93
C LEU A 913 -3.83 -25.73 20.73
N ALA A 914 -4.72 -25.21 21.57
CA ALA A 914 -5.11 -23.81 21.53
C ALA A 914 -4.30 -23.00 22.54
N HIS A 915 -3.79 -21.84 22.12
CA HIS A 915 -3.03 -20.93 22.96
C HIS A 915 -3.74 -19.58 23.06
N ASP A 916 -3.52 -18.87 24.17
CA ASP A 916 -4.14 -17.56 24.42
C ASP A 916 -3.28 -16.37 23.94
N GLU A 917 -2.04 -16.65 23.52
CA GLU A 917 -1.07 -15.66 23.05
C GLU A 917 -0.62 -15.97 21.63
N ASN A 918 -0.75 -15.00 20.73
CA ASN A 918 -0.19 -15.06 19.39
C ASN A 918 1.32 -14.79 19.42
N VAL A 919 2.12 -15.75 18.97
CA VAL A 919 3.60 -15.64 18.91
C VAL A 919 4.15 -15.61 17.49
N GLY A 920 3.28 -15.63 16.48
CA GLY A 920 3.59 -15.72 15.06
C GLY A 920 4.02 -17.12 14.61
N PHE A 921 3.96 -17.35 13.29
CA PHE A 921 4.16 -18.68 12.70
C PHE A 921 5.49 -19.36 13.10
N TYR A 922 6.61 -18.63 13.15
CA TYR A 922 7.93 -19.18 13.50
C TYR A 922 7.92 -19.85 14.88
N ARG A 923 7.31 -19.20 15.89
CA ARG A 923 7.21 -19.74 17.24
C ARG A 923 6.04 -20.69 17.40
N ASN A 924 4.99 -20.56 16.60
CA ASN A 924 3.88 -21.50 16.62
C ASN A 924 4.30 -22.90 16.11
N PHE A 925 5.15 -22.96 15.07
CA PHE A 925 5.78 -24.23 14.66
C PHE A 925 6.67 -24.81 15.76
N GLU A 926 7.40 -23.98 16.51
CA GLU A 926 8.16 -24.45 17.69
C GLU A 926 7.22 -25.07 18.74
N ARG A 927 6.09 -24.40 19.06
CA ARG A 927 5.05 -24.93 19.97
C ARG A 927 4.54 -26.29 19.49
N ALA A 928 4.13 -26.41 18.23
CA ALA A 928 3.68 -27.67 17.64
C ALA A 928 4.75 -28.79 17.76
N MET A 929 6.02 -28.46 17.46
CA MET A 929 7.12 -29.42 17.51
C MET A 929 7.46 -29.89 18.92
N THR A 930 7.31 -29.04 19.93
CA THR A 930 7.54 -29.45 21.33
C THR A 930 6.57 -30.53 21.81
N HIS A 931 5.44 -30.68 21.09
CA HIS A 931 4.37 -31.62 21.38
C HIS A 931 4.39 -32.87 20.48
N VAL A 932 5.39 -33.01 19.61
CA VAL A 932 5.62 -34.21 18.82
C VAL A 932 5.76 -35.42 19.76
N PRO A 933 5.05 -36.54 19.49
CA PRO A 933 5.17 -37.74 20.31
C PRO A 933 6.62 -38.25 20.40
N ALA A 934 7.02 -38.70 21.58
CA ALA A 934 8.42 -39.07 21.85
C ALA A 934 8.92 -40.26 20.99
N ASP A 935 8.01 -41.12 20.54
CA ASP A 935 8.29 -42.28 19.69
C ASP A 935 8.02 -42.05 18.19
N ALA A 936 7.73 -40.80 17.79
CA ALA A 936 7.69 -40.41 16.38
C ALA A 936 9.07 -40.59 15.74
N GLN A 937 9.10 -41.02 14.49
CA GLN A 937 10.34 -41.20 13.72
C GLN A 937 10.61 -40.02 12.79
N PHE A 938 9.53 -39.41 12.27
CA PHE A 938 9.59 -38.31 11.33
C PHE A 938 8.59 -37.22 11.71
N VAL A 939 8.92 -35.98 11.35
CA VAL A 939 8.07 -34.81 11.51
C VAL A 939 7.85 -34.18 10.14
N ALA A 940 6.60 -34.01 9.70
CA ALA A 940 6.22 -33.28 8.51
C ALA A 940 5.59 -31.94 8.89
N LEU A 941 5.78 -30.89 8.09
CA LEU A 941 5.18 -29.58 8.35
C LEU A 941 4.00 -29.33 7.43
N SER A 942 3.00 -28.62 7.94
CA SER A 942 1.80 -28.25 7.20
C SER A 942 1.43 -26.80 7.48
N ASP A 943 1.10 -26.05 6.45
CA ASP A 943 0.33 -24.82 6.57
C ASP A 943 -1.17 -25.14 6.59
N GLN A 944 -2.02 -24.15 6.85
CA GLN A 944 -3.45 -24.32 7.13
C GLN A 944 -4.35 -24.26 5.87
N ASP A 945 -3.78 -23.90 4.72
CA ASP A 945 -4.48 -23.44 3.51
C ASP A 945 -3.99 -24.12 2.20
N ASP A 946 -3.05 -25.06 2.33
CA ASP A 946 -2.53 -25.90 1.25
C ASP A 946 -3.47 -27.06 0.87
N VAL A 947 -3.08 -27.84 -0.13
CA VAL A 947 -3.71 -29.15 -0.43
C VAL A 947 -2.64 -30.19 -0.77
N TRP A 948 -2.49 -31.25 0.03
CA TRP A 948 -1.48 -32.30 -0.20
C TRP A 948 -1.90 -33.35 -1.24
N ASP A 949 -0.93 -33.87 -1.98
CA ASP A 949 -1.13 -35.08 -2.78
C ASP A 949 -1.16 -36.33 -1.90
N ALA A 950 -2.04 -37.28 -2.23
CA ALA A 950 -2.27 -38.47 -1.42
C ALA A 950 -1.02 -39.35 -1.21
N ASP A 951 0.00 -39.27 -2.07
CA ASP A 951 1.23 -40.04 -1.98
C ASP A 951 2.44 -39.25 -1.46
N LYS A 952 2.21 -38.05 -0.90
CA LYS A 952 3.28 -37.17 -0.39
C LYS A 952 4.11 -37.84 0.70
N LEU A 953 3.46 -38.38 1.75
CA LEU A 953 4.16 -38.99 2.87
C LEU A 953 5.01 -40.20 2.44
N ASP A 954 4.46 -41.11 1.64
CA ASP A 954 5.17 -42.28 1.12
C ASP A 954 6.41 -41.86 0.32
N THR A 955 6.24 -40.90 -0.60
CA THR A 955 7.32 -40.42 -1.47
C THR A 955 8.48 -39.81 -0.68
N LEU A 956 8.18 -39.03 0.36
CA LEU A 956 9.20 -38.44 1.23
C LEU A 956 9.86 -39.50 2.12
N LEU A 957 9.11 -40.46 2.65
CA LEU A 957 9.62 -41.54 3.49
C LEU A 957 10.67 -42.40 2.77
N GLU A 958 10.47 -42.71 1.49
CA GLU A 958 11.43 -43.47 0.68
C GLU A 958 12.83 -42.83 0.65
N ARG A 959 12.92 -41.49 0.79
CA ARG A 959 14.22 -40.80 0.77
C ARG A 959 15.04 -41.08 2.03
N PHE A 960 14.40 -41.52 3.11
CA PHE A 960 15.06 -41.82 4.39
C PHE A 960 15.60 -43.25 4.51
N ASP A 961 15.46 -44.06 3.46
CA ASP A 961 16.16 -45.34 3.34
C ASP A 961 17.68 -45.17 3.41
N ASP A 962 18.17 -44.02 2.95
CA ASP A 962 19.53 -43.56 3.26
C ASP A 962 19.58 -42.94 4.66
N PRO A 963 20.31 -43.54 5.62
CA PRO A 963 20.43 -43.01 6.98
C PRO A 963 21.15 -41.65 7.03
N ALA A 964 21.87 -41.25 5.98
CA ALA A 964 22.49 -39.92 5.89
C ALA A 964 21.46 -38.81 5.64
N VAL A 965 20.27 -39.13 5.11
CA VAL A 965 19.21 -38.15 4.86
C VAL A 965 18.54 -37.81 6.19
N THR A 966 18.59 -36.53 6.55
CA THR A 966 18.03 -35.97 7.78
C THR A 966 16.78 -35.13 7.52
N LEU A 967 16.62 -34.62 6.29
CA LEU A 967 15.42 -33.93 5.81
C LEU A 967 15.20 -34.24 4.33
N ALA A 968 13.96 -34.54 3.95
CA ALA A 968 13.52 -34.69 2.57
C ALA A 968 12.40 -33.68 2.30
N TYR A 969 12.41 -33.03 1.14
CA TYR A 969 11.35 -32.10 0.75
C TYR A 969 11.10 -32.17 -0.75
N ALA A 970 9.90 -31.74 -1.17
CA ALA A 970 9.49 -31.82 -2.56
C ALA A 970 9.25 -30.45 -3.20
N ASP A 971 9.08 -30.45 -4.52
CA ASP A 971 8.51 -29.30 -5.23
C ASP A 971 7.02 -29.10 -4.85
N MET A 972 6.45 -27.98 -5.28
CA MET A 972 5.04 -27.64 -5.10
C MET A 972 4.48 -26.99 -6.37
N ARG A 973 3.17 -27.11 -6.58
CA ARG A 973 2.45 -26.37 -7.62
C ARG A 973 1.75 -25.17 -7.02
N LEU A 974 1.61 -24.08 -7.76
CA LEU A 974 0.88 -22.89 -7.34
C LEU A 974 -0.57 -22.97 -7.81
N ILE A 975 -1.51 -22.71 -6.92
CA ILE A 975 -2.94 -22.56 -7.22
C ILE A 975 -3.47 -21.20 -6.76
N ASP A 976 -4.56 -20.71 -7.34
CA ASP A 976 -5.24 -19.49 -6.89
C ASP A 976 -6.34 -19.79 -5.84
N GLU A 977 -7.12 -18.77 -5.47
CA GLU A 977 -8.22 -18.89 -4.49
C GLU A 977 -9.37 -19.79 -4.97
N HIS A 978 -9.43 -20.13 -6.26
CA HIS A 978 -10.44 -20.99 -6.88
C HIS A 978 -9.92 -22.41 -7.18
N ASP A 979 -8.77 -22.81 -6.60
CA ASP A 979 -8.09 -24.08 -6.86
C ASP A 979 -7.49 -24.23 -8.28
N GLU A 980 -7.44 -23.17 -9.07
CA GLU A 980 -6.92 -23.24 -10.44
C GLU A 980 -5.39 -23.15 -10.46
N VAL A 981 -4.74 -23.99 -11.27
CA VAL A 981 -3.27 -24.09 -11.32
C VAL A 981 -2.66 -22.88 -12.02
N VAL A 982 -1.97 -22.04 -11.25
CA VAL A 982 -1.19 -20.89 -11.74
C VAL A 982 0.17 -21.35 -12.29
N ALA A 983 0.83 -22.30 -11.63
CA ALA A 983 2.09 -22.87 -12.08
C ALA A 983 2.27 -24.32 -11.61
N SER A 984 2.77 -25.19 -12.48
CA SER A 984 2.99 -26.61 -12.15
C SER A 984 4.21 -26.88 -11.26
N SER A 985 5.06 -25.89 -11.01
CA SER A 985 6.29 -25.99 -10.22
C SER A 985 6.68 -24.63 -9.65
N PHE A 986 7.08 -24.59 -8.38
CA PHE A 986 7.62 -23.41 -7.71
C PHE A 986 9.01 -23.05 -8.24
N TRP A 987 9.81 -24.06 -8.57
CA TRP A 987 11.18 -23.92 -9.05
C TRP A 987 11.31 -23.73 -10.57
N ARG A 988 10.19 -23.50 -11.28
CA ARG A 988 10.15 -23.37 -12.75
C ARG A 988 11.18 -22.41 -13.35
N HIS A 989 11.50 -21.31 -12.66
CA HIS A 989 12.38 -20.24 -13.17
C HIS A 989 13.70 -20.07 -12.40
N ARG A 990 13.94 -20.92 -11.39
CA ARG A 990 15.19 -20.88 -10.60
C ARG A 990 15.56 -22.28 -10.16
N HIS A 991 16.84 -22.63 -10.29
CA HIS A 991 17.35 -23.87 -9.71
C HIS A 991 17.21 -23.84 -8.20
N ASN A 992 16.52 -24.86 -7.67
CA ASN A 992 16.53 -25.14 -6.26
C ASN A 992 17.96 -25.50 -5.80
N GLN A 993 18.30 -25.17 -4.56
CA GLN A 993 19.59 -25.45 -3.98
C GLN A 993 19.40 -26.00 -2.56
N TRP A 994 20.00 -27.14 -2.26
CA TRP A 994 19.85 -27.82 -0.95
C TRP A 994 21.11 -28.55 -0.48
N THR A 995 22.27 -28.23 -1.05
CA THR A 995 23.54 -28.96 -0.80
C THR A 995 24.65 -28.09 -0.20
N ASP A 996 24.50 -26.77 -0.18
CA ASP A 996 25.44 -25.81 0.41
C ASP A 996 24.76 -25.03 1.54
N LEU A 997 25.20 -25.33 2.76
CA LEU A 997 24.74 -24.73 4.02
C LEU A 997 25.02 -23.22 4.09
N ASP A 998 26.12 -22.77 3.49
CA ASP A 998 26.46 -21.34 3.44
C ASP A 998 25.42 -20.59 2.60
N ALA A 999 24.99 -21.15 1.46
CA ALA A 999 23.95 -20.56 0.62
C ALA A 999 22.57 -20.58 1.31
N LEU A 1000 22.20 -21.70 1.93
CA LEU A 1000 20.92 -21.85 2.64
C LEU A 1000 20.75 -20.85 3.79
N LEU A 1001 21.83 -20.49 4.50
CA LEU A 1001 21.78 -19.48 5.56
C LEU A 1001 21.57 -18.06 5.02
N LEU A 1002 22.06 -17.77 3.81
CA LEU A 1002 21.89 -16.46 3.16
C LEU A 1002 20.50 -16.32 2.54
N LEU A 1003 20.00 -17.37 1.87
CA LEU A 1003 18.70 -17.40 1.22
C LEU A 1003 17.97 -18.71 1.52
N ASN A 1004 16.74 -18.62 2.00
CA ASN A 1004 15.92 -19.82 2.20
C ASN A 1004 15.53 -20.43 0.85
N THR A 1005 15.75 -21.73 0.71
CA THR A 1005 15.40 -22.53 -0.48
C THR A 1005 14.60 -23.78 -0.11
N VAL A 1006 14.32 -23.99 1.18
CA VAL A 1006 13.51 -25.10 1.66
C VAL A 1006 12.21 -24.53 2.19
N THR A 1007 11.11 -25.00 1.63
CA THR A 1007 9.76 -24.57 2.00
C THR A 1007 9.17 -25.53 3.03
N GLY A 1008 8.70 -24.98 4.15
CA GLY A 1008 8.21 -25.74 5.30
C GLY A 1008 7.17 -26.80 4.94
N ALA A 1009 6.03 -26.38 4.38
CA ALA A 1009 4.95 -27.28 4.01
C ALA A 1009 5.36 -28.44 3.09
N ALA A 1010 6.49 -28.33 2.37
CA ALA A 1010 7.00 -29.39 1.50
C ALA A 1010 7.88 -30.43 2.21
N ALA A 1011 8.27 -30.20 3.46
CA ALA A 1011 9.37 -30.89 4.12
C ALA A 1011 8.93 -31.93 5.15
N MET A 1012 9.75 -32.97 5.26
CA MET A 1012 9.76 -33.98 6.32
C MET A 1012 11.18 -34.09 6.89
N VAL A 1013 11.32 -34.18 8.21
CA VAL A 1013 12.60 -34.21 8.94
C VAL A 1013 12.61 -35.36 9.95
N ARG A 1014 13.77 -35.93 10.26
CA ARG A 1014 13.87 -36.94 11.32
C ARG A 1014 13.53 -36.33 12.69
N ALA A 1015 12.72 -37.03 13.47
CA ALA A 1015 12.23 -36.54 14.76
C ALA A 1015 13.35 -36.36 15.80
N ASP A 1016 14.42 -37.15 15.72
CA ASP A 1016 15.60 -37.01 16.59
C ASP A 1016 16.38 -35.72 16.31
N VAL A 1017 16.52 -35.33 15.04
CA VAL A 1017 17.11 -34.05 14.64
C VAL A 1017 16.27 -32.90 15.20
N VAL A 1018 14.94 -32.97 15.12
CA VAL A 1018 14.04 -31.94 15.68
C VAL A 1018 14.25 -31.80 17.18
N ARG A 1019 14.15 -32.91 17.91
CA ARG A 1019 14.24 -32.94 19.38
C ARG A 1019 15.61 -32.50 19.90
N ASP A 1020 16.69 -32.99 19.29
CA ASP A 1020 18.03 -32.89 19.86
C ASP A 1020 18.81 -31.67 19.34
N LEU A 1021 18.46 -31.17 18.14
CA LEU A 1021 19.22 -30.11 17.47
C LEU A 1021 18.37 -28.90 17.05
N VAL A 1022 17.12 -29.08 16.62
CA VAL A 1022 16.27 -27.96 16.16
C VAL A 1022 15.68 -27.21 17.35
N LEU A 1023 15.16 -27.92 18.35
CA LEU A 1023 14.52 -27.33 19.53
C LEU A 1023 15.53 -26.99 20.64
N PRO A 1024 15.30 -25.91 21.40
CA PRO A 1024 14.36 -24.81 21.09
C PRO A 1024 14.84 -23.99 19.89
N PHE A 1025 13.95 -23.33 19.17
CA PHE A 1025 14.32 -22.44 18.08
C PHE A 1025 15.16 -21.26 18.60
N PRO A 1026 16.11 -20.74 17.80
CA PRO A 1026 16.75 -19.45 18.07
C PRO A 1026 15.70 -18.36 18.29
N PRO A 1027 16.01 -17.27 19.03
CA PRO A 1027 15.03 -16.25 19.36
C PRO A 1027 14.22 -15.70 18.17
N GLY A 1028 14.84 -15.71 16.99
CA GLY A 1028 14.26 -15.27 15.73
C GLY A 1028 14.46 -13.77 15.51
N THR A 1029 14.05 -13.34 14.32
CA THR A 1029 13.80 -11.94 13.93
C THR A 1029 12.53 -11.96 13.05
N PRO A 1030 11.92 -10.81 12.69
CA PRO A 1030 10.83 -10.80 11.71
C PRO A 1030 11.18 -11.47 10.36
N SER A 1031 12.46 -11.64 10.04
CA SER A 1031 12.95 -12.34 8.83
C SER A 1031 13.28 -13.82 9.04
N ALA A 1032 13.03 -14.37 10.24
CA ALA A 1032 13.31 -15.75 10.58
C ALA A 1032 12.18 -16.67 10.11
N PHE A 1033 12.55 -17.67 9.32
CA PHE A 1033 11.65 -18.72 8.88
C PHE A 1033 12.03 -20.05 9.53
N HIS A 1034 11.03 -20.81 9.93
CA HIS A 1034 11.20 -22.04 10.72
C HIS A 1034 11.84 -23.14 9.85
N ASP A 1035 11.37 -23.26 8.62
CA ASP A 1035 11.87 -24.18 7.60
C ASP A 1035 13.35 -23.95 7.28
N GLN A 1036 13.81 -22.70 7.17
CA GLN A 1036 15.21 -22.36 7.00
C GLN A 1036 16.06 -22.84 8.18
N TRP A 1037 15.59 -22.64 9.42
CA TRP A 1037 16.29 -23.09 10.64
C TRP A 1037 16.37 -24.61 10.73
N ILE A 1038 15.25 -25.29 10.45
CA ILE A 1038 15.14 -26.75 10.44
C ILE A 1038 16.07 -27.33 9.37
N ALA A 1039 16.02 -26.79 8.15
CA ALA A 1039 16.85 -27.21 7.03
C ALA A 1039 18.34 -27.01 7.29
N ALA A 1040 18.74 -25.86 7.83
CA ALA A 1040 20.14 -25.59 8.17
C ALA A 1040 20.66 -26.56 9.24
N THR A 1041 19.81 -26.87 10.23
CA THR A 1041 20.13 -27.82 11.31
C THR A 1041 20.21 -29.25 10.78
N ALA A 1042 19.26 -29.67 9.96
CA ALA A 1042 19.25 -30.98 9.31
C ALA A 1042 20.48 -31.16 8.41
N MET A 1043 20.85 -30.14 7.64
CA MET A 1043 22.03 -30.17 6.77
C MET A 1043 23.34 -30.24 7.57
N ALA A 1044 23.41 -29.56 8.71
CA ALA A 1044 24.56 -29.66 9.60
C ALA A 1044 24.66 -31.03 10.29
N ALA A 1045 23.54 -31.74 10.44
CA ALA A 1045 23.47 -33.06 11.06
C ALA A 1045 23.72 -34.21 10.07
N GLY A 1046 23.42 -34.02 8.77
CA GLY A 1046 23.48 -35.03 7.73
C GLY A 1046 23.31 -34.42 6.34
N ARG A 1047 22.31 -34.87 5.58
CA ARG A 1047 22.07 -34.47 4.18
C ARG A 1047 20.60 -34.18 3.91
N LEU A 1048 20.35 -33.22 3.03
CA LEU A 1048 19.02 -32.92 2.50
C LEU A 1048 18.81 -33.66 1.18
N GLU A 1049 17.58 -34.11 0.95
CA GLU A 1049 17.15 -34.67 -0.33
C GLU A 1049 15.98 -33.86 -0.89
N PHE A 1050 16.07 -33.46 -2.16
CA PHE A 1050 15.01 -32.78 -2.88
C PHE A 1050 14.33 -33.73 -3.86
N VAL A 1051 13.00 -33.77 -3.82
CA VAL A 1051 12.16 -34.51 -4.77
C VAL A 1051 11.63 -33.53 -5.82
N ASP A 1052 12.16 -33.62 -7.04
CA ASP A 1052 11.76 -32.79 -8.19
C ASP A 1052 10.41 -33.24 -8.79
N ARG A 1053 9.39 -33.29 -7.92
CA ARG A 1053 7.99 -33.59 -8.24
C ARG A 1053 7.10 -32.77 -7.31
N PRO A 1054 6.10 -32.04 -7.82
CA PRO A 1054 5.15 -31.34 -6.96
C PRO A 1054 4.34 -32.36 -6.16
N LEU A 1055 4.33 -32.22 -4.82
CA LEU A 1055 3.59 -33.10 -3.90
C LEU A 1055 2.48 -32.39 -3.11
N HIS A 1056 2.26 -31.09 -3.35
CA HIS A 1056 1.13 -30.34 -2.81
C HIS A 1056 0.86 -29.09 -3.66
N SER A 1057 -0.37 -28.60 -3.58
CA SER A 1057 -0.80 -27.28 -4.07
C SER A 1057 -0.57 -26.22 -3.00
N TYR A 1058 0.18 -25.18 -3.36
CA TYR A 1058 0.40 -23.98 -2.57
C TYR A 1058 -0.52 -22.86 -3.06
N ARG A 1059 -1.45 -22.42 -2.20
CA ARG A 1059 -2.48 -21.43 -2.56
C ARG A 1059 -1.95 -20.01 -2.54
N GLN A 1060 -2.31 -19.21 -3.54
CA GLN A 1060 -2.03 -17.77 -3.60
C GLN A 1060 -3.35 -17.02 -3.39
N HIS A 1061 -3.46 -16.26 -2.30
CA HIS A 1061 -4.61 -15.40 -1.99
C HIS A 1061 -4.15 -14.17 -1.20
N GLY A 1062 -5.00 -13.13 -1.12
CA GLY A 1062 -4.65 -11.83 -0.51
C GLY A 1062 -4.29 -11.87 0.99
N GLY A 1063 -4.52 -12.99 1.67
CA GLY A 1063 -4.20 -13.22 3.09
C GLY A 1063 -2.93 -14.07 3.34
N ALA A 1064 -2.25 -14.56 2.30
CA ALA A 1064 -1.06 -15.39 2.46
C ALA A 1064 0.14 -14.57 2.98
N ILE A 1065 0.87 -15.10 3.98
CA ILE A 1065 2.01 -14.41 4.63
C ILE A 1065 3.21 -14.27 3.65
N THR A 1066 3.38 -15.22 2.74
CA THR A 1066 4.40 -15.18 1.69
C THR A 1066 3.80 -15.61 0.35
N GLY A 1067 4.48 -15.29 -0.75
CA GLY A 1067 4.09 -15.67 -2.12
C GLY A 1067 5.32 -15.74 -3.01
N ARG A 1068 5.19 -16.29 -4.22
CA ARG A 1068 6.34 -16.50 -5.11
C ARG A 1068 6.93 -15.17 -5.63
N ARG A 1069 8.26 -15.05 -5.62
CA ARG A 1069 9.03 -13.94 -6.23
C ARG A 1069 10.14 -14.49 -7.12
N ASP A 1070 10.19 -14.08 -8.39
CA ASP A 1070 11.17 -14.57 -9.37
C ASP A 1070 12.40 -13.65 -9.58
N ASN A 1071 12.46 -12.47 -8.93
CA ASN A 1071 13.54 -11.49 -9.11
C ASN A 1071 14.80 -11.81 -8.30
N ARG A 1072 15.98 -11.37 -8.75
CA ARG A 1072 17.20 -11.47 -7.92
C ARG A 1072 17.18 -10.43 -6.81
N LEU A 1073 17.77 -10.78 -5.67
CA LEU A 1073 17.85 -9.94 -4.49
C LEU A 1073 18.92 -8.84 -4.62
N ASP A 1074 19.84 -8.95 -5.57
CA ASP A 1074 20.86 -7.93 -5.84
C ASP A 1074 20.50 -6.94 -6.95
N ASP A 1075 19.33 -7.09 -7.57
CA ASP A 1075 18.85 -6.20 -8.62
C ASP A 1075 18.56 -4.80 -8.03
N GLY A 1076 19.09 -3.76 -8.69
CA GLY A 1076 18.97 -2.37 -8.24
C GLY A 1076 19.97 -1.94 -7.15
N LEU A 1077 20.84 -2.84 -6.67
CA LEU A 1077 21.91 -2.46 -5.74
C LEU A 1077 23.01 -1.64 -6.44
N PRO A 1078 23.66 -0.70 -5.73
CA PRO A 1078 24.68 0.16 -6.33
C PRO A 1078 25.86 -0.66 -6.88
N THR A 1079 26.32 -0.31 -8.08
CA THR A 1079 27.52 -0.88 -8.73
C THR A 1079 28.64 0.18 -8.83
N GLY A 1080 29.89 -0.27 -8.94
CA GLY A 1080 31.05 0.62 -9.15
C GLY A 1080 31.17 1.77 -8.15
N LEU A 1081 31.20 3.01 -8.65
CA LEU A 1081 31.27 4.25 -7.83
C LEU A 1081 30.03 4.46 -6.94
N GLY A 1082 28.91 3.79 -7.22
CA GLY A 1082 27.71 3.81 -6.37
C GLY A 1082 27.96 3.27 -4.96
N TRP A 1083 28.88 2.30 -4.80
CA TRP A 1083 29.32 1.81 -3.48
C TRP A 1083 29.97 2.90 -2.63
N LEU A 1084 30.69 3.83 -3.24
CA LEU A 1084 31.26 5.00 -2.55
C LEU A 1084 30.15 5.96 -2.10
N GLY A 1085 29.12 6.17 -2.92
CA GLY A 1085 27.95 6.96 -2.56
C GLY A 1085 27.16 6.37 -1.38
N LEU A 1086 26.98 5.04 -1.37
CA LEU A 1086 26.36 4.30 -0.27
C LEU A 1086 27.19 4.42 1.01
N ALA A 1087 28.51 4.23 0.93
CA ALA A 1087 29.43 4.35 2.07
C ALA A 1087 29.51 5.79 2.63
N MET A 1088 29.40 6.82 1.78
CA MET A 1088 29.37 8.23 2.20
C MET A 1088 28.00 8.68 2.73
N GLY A 1089 26.97 7.83 2.61
CA GLY A 1089 25.61 8.13 3.08
C GLY A 1089 24.96 9.27 2.29
N ALA A 1090 25.19 9.31 0.97
CA ALA A 1090 24.66 10.32 0.03
C ALA A 1090 23.23 10.01 -0.45
N ARG A 1091 22.73 8.79 -0.25
CA ARG A 1091 21.32 8.42 -0.46
C ARG A 1091 20.51 8.68 0.82
N ARG A 1092 19.45 9.49 0.69
CA ARG A 1092 18.72 10.07 1.82
C ARG A 1092 17.75 9.09 2.48
N ASP A 1093 17.08 8.20 1.74
CA ASP A 1093 16.08 7.27 2.30
C ASP A 1093 16.12 5.87 1.64
N ASP A 1094 16.94 4.95 2.16
CA ASP A 1094 16.91 3.52 1.79
C ASP A 1094 16.48 2.70 3.03
N ALA A 1095 15.23 2.86 3.48
CA ALA A 1095 14.69 2.18 4.67
C ALA A 1095 14.76 0.64 4.56
N GLU A 1096 14.67 0.12 3.33
CA GLU A 1096 14.79 -1.32 3.02
C GLU A 1096 16.14 -1.89 3.45
N LEU A 1097 17.25 -1.23 3.11
CA LEU A 1097 18.61 -1.71 3.46
C LEU A 1097 18.88 -1.63 4.97
N GLU A 1098 18.22 -0.71 5.69
CA GLU A 1098 18.29 -0.68 7.16
C GLU A 1098 17.51 -1.85 7.77
N ALA A 1099 16.31 -2.16 7.27
CA ALA A 1099 15.54 -3.33 7.71
C ALA A 1099 16.25 -4.66 7.41
N VAL A 1100 16.86 -4.81 6.23
CA VAL A 1100 17.70 -5.97 5.88
C VAL A 1100 18.89 -6.09 6.84
N ALA A 1101 19.52 -4.97 7.21
CA ALA A 1101 20.62 -5.00 8.17
C ALA A 1101 20.17 -5.34 9.59
N GLU A 1102 19.01 -4.87 10.02
CA GLU A 1102 18.47 -5.10 11.37
C GLU A 1102 17.93 -6.53 11.54
N TYR A 1103 17.26 -7.07 10.52
CA TYR A 1103 16.57 -8.35 10.62
C TYR A 1103 17.34 -9.49 9.95
N GLU A 1104 17.73 -9.37 8.67
CA GLU A 1104 18.33 -10.49 7.93
C GLU A 1104 19.78 -10.76 8.35
N LEU A 1105 20.65 -9.73 8.47
CA LEU A 1105 22.02 -9.94 8.95
C LEU A 1105 22.05 -10.49 10.38
N ARG A 1106 21.14 -10.01 11.23
CA ARG A 1106 21.00 -10.46 12.60
C ARG A 1106 20.54 -11.91 12.65
N ARG A 1107 19.54 -12.30 11.86
CA ARG A 1107 19.11 -13.69 11.70
C ARG A 1107 20.27 -14.59 11.28
N VAL A 1108 21.01 -14.23 10.24
CA VAL A 1108 22.16 -15.00 9.75
C VAL A 1108 23.16 -15.24 10.88
N ALA A 1109 23.54 -14.19 11.60
CA ALA A 1109 24.51 -14.29 12.69
C ALA A 1109 23.96 -15.07 13.90
N GLN A 1110 22.66 -14.94 14.20
CA GLN A 1110 21.95 -15.66 15.26
C GLN A 1110 21.89 -17.16 14.95
N PHE A 1111 21.33 -17.54 13.81
CA PHE A 1111 21.21 -18.94 13.35
C PHE A 1111 22.57 -19.60 13.31
N THR A 1112 23.57 -18.94 12.71
CA THR A 1112 24.93 -19.47 12.64
C THR A 1112 25.53 -19.69 14.03
N THR A 1113 25.30 -18.77 14.98
CA THR A 1113 25.84 -18.91 16.35
C THR A 1113 25.22 -20.12 17.06
N VAL A 1114 23.90 -20.29 16.98
CA VAL A 1114 23.20 -21.44 17.58
C VAL A 1114 23.60 -22.73 16.89
N LEU A 1115 23.64 -22.74 15.56
CA LEU A 1115 24.04 -23.90 14.76
C LEU A 1115 25.44 -24.38 15.12
N LEU A 1116 26.41 -23.45 15.21
CA LEU A 1116 27.77 -23.78 15.65
C LEU A 1116 27.80 -24.36 17.06
N MET A 1117 27.02 -23.84 18.01
CA MET A 1117 26.97 -24.40 19.36
C MET A 1117 26.45 -25.84 19.36
N ARG A 1118 25.41 -26.12 18.56
CA ARG A 1118 24.75 -27.44 18.53
C ARG A 1118 25.48 -28.48 17.69
N THR A 1119 26.17 -28.06 16.64
CA THR A 1119 26.70 -28.95 15.60
C THR A 1119 28.20 -28.79 15.34
N TRP A 1120 28.94 -28.08 16.22
CA TRP A 1120 30.39 -27.81 16.05
C TRP A 1120 31.21 -29.02 15.60
N HIS A 1121 30.94 -30.19 16.18
CA HIS A 1121 31.66 -31.44 15.94
C HIS A 1121 31.27 -32.14 14.62
N ARG A 1122 30.20 -31.70 13.94
CA ARG A 1122 29.66 -32.28 12.71
C ARG A 1122 30.00 -31.47 11.45
N LEU A 1123 30.35 -30.20 11.60
CA LEU A 1123 30.43 -29.22 10.50
C LEU A 1123 31.69 -29.28 9.61
N GLY A 1124 32.66 -30.17 9.88
CA GLY A 1124 33.87 -30.34 9.05
C GLY A 1124 34.54 -29.02 8.65
N ASP A 1125 34.81 -28.87 7.35
CA ASP A 1125 35.45 -27.69 6.74
C ASP A 1125 34.52 -26.45 6.66
N VAL A 1126 33.20 -26.65 6.75
CA VAL A 1126 32.21 -25.55 6.69
C VAL A 1126 32.21 -24.74 7.99
N ARG A 1127 32.70 -25.32 9.09
CA ARG A 1127 32.80 -24.70 10.41
C ARG A 1127 33.48 -23.33 10.42
N GLU A 1128 34.59 -23.17 9.71
CA GLU A 1128 35.31 -21.89 9.68
C GLU A 1128 34.52 -20.82 8.91
N LYS A 1129 33.88 -21.22 7.79
CA LYS A 1129 33.02 -20.34 7.00
C LYS A 1129 31.82 -19.84 7.82
N LEU A 1130 31.24 -20.70 8.65
CA LEU A 1130 30.17 -20.35 9.58
C LEU A 1130 30.69 -19.48 10.72
N ALA A 1131 31.85 -19.78 11.30
CA ALA A 1131 32.43 -18.94 12.36
C ALA A 1131 32.64 -17.48 11.91
N GLU A 1132 32.96 -17.26 10.62
CA GLU A 1132 32.97 -15.93 10.02
C GLU A 1132 31.58 -15.26 10.01
N LEU A 1133 30.51 -16.01 9.68
CA LEU A 1133 29.14 -15.50 9.62
C LEU A 1133 28.59 -15.04 10.97
N THR A 1134 29.09 -15.55 12.10
CA THR A 1134 28.68 -15.07 13.45
C THR A 1134 29.00 -13.60 13.72
N ARG A 1135 29.89 -12.99 12.92
CA ARG A 1135 30.41 -11.64 13.11
C ARG A 1135 30.00 -10.64 12.03
N VAL A 1136 29.12 -11.02 11.09
CA VAL A 1136 28.79 -10.20 9.90
C VAL A 1136 28.17 -8.84 10.22
N GLU A 1137 27.54 -8.70 11.39
CA GLU A 1137 27.02 -7.43 11.89
C GLU A 1137 28.13 -6.43 12.26
N ARG A 1138 29.38 -6.89 12.43
CA ARG A 1138 30.53 -6.10 12.89
C ARG A 1138 31.71 -6.13 11.93
N ASP A 1139 31.91 -7.26 11.26
CA ASP A 1139 32.96 -7.48 10.28
C ASP A 1139 32.35 -7.79 8.91
N LEU A 1140 32.58 -6.91 7.94
CA LEU A 1140 32.05 -7.04 6.59
C LEU A 1140 32.88 -7.96 5.71
N THR A 1141 34.10 -8.32 6.14
CA THR A 1141 35.05 -9.13 5.36
C THR A 1141 34.45 -10.43 4.83
N PRO A 1142 33.67 -11.19 5.62
CA PRO A 1142 33.04 -12.43 5.16
C PRO A 1142 32.03 -12.21 4.03
N LEU A 1143 31.24 -11.12 4.10
CA LEU A 1143 30.27 -10.75 3.07
C LEU A 1143 30.95 -10.22 1.81
N VAL A 1144 32.01 -9.40 1.95
CA VAL A 1144 32.81 -8.92 0.81
C VAL A 1144 33.43 -10.09 0.05
N ARG A 1145 33.93 -11.11 0.75
CA ARG A 1145 34.50 -12.30 0.10
C ARG A 1145 33.44 -13.09 -0.66
N ARG A 1146 32.25 -13.25 -0.07
CA ARG A 1146 31.11 -13.97 -0.68
C ARG A 1146 30.55 -13.21 -1.88
N ALA A 1147 30.34 -11.90 -1.78
CA ALA A 1147 29.82 -11.04 -2.84
C ALA A 1147 30.69 -10.97 -4.10
N ARG A 1148 31.96 -11.39 -4.02
CA ARG A 1148 32.86 -11.53 -5.17
C ARG A 1148 32.64 -12.81 -5.96
N ALA A 1149 32.06 -13.84 -5.34
CA ALA A 1149 31.62 -15.03 -6.04
C ALA A 1149 30.23 -14.76 -6.61
N ASP A 1150 30.07 -14.83 -7.93
CA ASP A 1150 28.75 -14.69 -8.55
C ASP A 1150 28.00 -16.03 -8.40
N ARG A 1151 27.20 -16.16 -7.34
CA ARG A 1151 26.42 -17.37 -7.07
C ARG A 1151 25.00 -17.20 -7.58
N GLN A 1152 24.61 -18.04 -8.54
CA GLN A 1152 23.24 -18.08 -9.04
C GLN A 1152 22.27 -18.63 -7.97
N GLU A 1153 22.75 -19.56 -7.14
CA GLU A 1153 21.99 -20.28 -6.11
C GLU A 1153 21.40 -19.37 -5.02
N THR A 1154 22.10 -18.31 -4.65
CA THR A 1154 21.70 -17.37 -3.59
C THR A 1154 20.94 -16.16 -4.12
N ALA A 1155 20.67 -16.10 -5.43
CA ALA A 1155 19.99 -14.99 -6.10
C ALA A 1155 20.55 -13.60 -5.70
N GLY A 1156 21.85 -13.49 -5.42
CA GLY A 1156 22.48 -12.22 -5.01
C GLY A 1156 22.29 -11.80 -3.55
N ALA A 1157 21.78 -12.68 -2.68
CA ALA A 1157 21.59 -12.41 -1.25
C ALA A 1157 22.86 -11.85 -0.57
N GLU A 1158 24.04 -12.38 -0.90
CA GLU A 1158 25.31 -11.90 -0.38
C GLU A 1158 25.62 -10.44 -0.72
N ARG A 1159 25.22 -9.97 -1.92
CA ARG A 1159 25.40 -8.57 -2.33
C ARG A 1159 24.38 -7.67 -1.64
N ARG A 1160 23.13 -8.13 -1.45
CA ARG A 1160 22.10 -7.42 -0.68
C ARG A 1160 22.48 -7.25 0.78
N LEU A 1161 22.93 -8.33 1.42
CA LEU A 1161 23.44 -8.30 2.79
C LEU A 1161 24.69 -7.42 2.91
N LEU A 1162 25.60 -7.44 1.93
CA LEU A 1162 26.75 -6.55 1.92
C LEU A 1162 26.36 -5.07 1.79
N ALA A 1163 25.43 -4.74 0.89
CA ALA A 1163 24.93 -3.38 0.72
C ALA A 1163 24.25 -2.86 1.99
N ALA A 1164 23.38 -3.67 2.59
CA ALA A 1164 22.76 -3.40 3.87
C ALA A 1164 23.80 -3.16 4.97
N ALA A 1165 24.82 -4.01 5.06
CA ALA A 1165 25.87 -3.90 6.06
C ALA A 1165 26.77 -2.65 5.86
N VAL A 1166 27.07 -2.28 4.61
CA VAL A 1166 27.81 -1.05 4.27
C VAL A 1166 27.00 0.20 4.65
N ARG A 1167 25.70 0.21 4.31
CA ARG A 1167 24.78 1.30 4.67
C ARG A 1167 24.65 1.44 6.18
N TRP A 1168 24.42 0.33 6.87
CA TRP A 1168 24.35 0.25 8.32
C TRP A 1168 25.60 0.83 8.98
N LYS A 1169 26.79 0.46 8.49
CA LYS A 1169 28.06 0.97 9.00
C LYS A 1169 28.24 2.48 8.77
N SER A 1170 27.78 3.00 7.62
CA SER A 1170 27.81 4.45 7.32
C SER A 1170 26.90 5.25 8.27
N LEU A 1171 25.68 4.78 8.50
CA LEU A 1171 24.71 5.41 9.40
C LEU A 1171 25.15 5.33 10.85
N ARG A 1172 25.65 4.18 11.29
CA ARG A 1172 26.21 3.99 12.63
C ARG A 1172 27.31 5.01 12.92
N GLY A 1173 28.19 5.31 11.96
CA GLY A 1173 29.20 6.37 12.12
C GLY A 1173 28.62 7.77 12.43
N LYS A 1174 27.42 8.09 11.90
CA LYS A 1174 26.69 9.33 12.20
C LYS A 1174 25.91 9.24 13.52
N ARG A 1175 25.24 8.10 13.79
CA ARG A 1175 24.36 7.84 14.94
C ARG A 1175 25.09 7.52 16.26
N LEU A 1176 26.34 7.04 16.22
CA LEU A 1176 27.20 6.81 17.39
C LEU A 1176 27.52 8.08 18.20
N ARG A 1177 27.24 9.26 17.67
CA ARG A 1177 27.33 10.53 18.39
C ARG A 1177 26.08 10.69 19.25
N ILE A 1178 25.95 9.93 20.32
CA ILE A 1178 24.83 9.96 21.28
C ILE A 1178 24.91 11.28 22.07
N PRO A 1179 24.08 12.34 21.80
CA PRO A 1179 24.05 13.53 22.63
C PRO A 1179 23.58 13.22 24.04
N VAL A 1180 23.98 14.13 24.93
CA VAL A 1180 23.68 14.14 26.35
C VAL A 1180 22.18 14.41 26.56
N LEU A 1181 21.52 13.71 27.51
CA LEU A 1181 20.14 14.05 27.89
C LEU A 1181 20.07 15.51 28.39
N PRO A 1182 19.04 16.30 28.05
CA PRO A 1182 18.86 17.61 28.66
C PRO A 1182 18.69 17.48 30.18
N PRO A 1183 19.11 18.50 30.97
CA PRO A 1183 19.25 18.41 32.44
C PRO A 1183 17.93 18.37 33.25
N HIS A 1184 16.78 18.11 32.63
CA HIS A 1184 15.48 18.02 33.33
C HIS A 1184 15.17 16.56 33.73
N PRO A 1185 14.53 16.33 34.89
CA PRO A 1185 14.34 14.98 35.39
C PRO A 1185 13.30 14.22 34.56
N VAL A 1186 13.68 12.99 34.18
CA VAL A 1186 12.72 11.91 33.90
C VAL A 1186 12.28 11.44 35.28
N ASP A 1187 11.03 11.72 35.65
CA ASP A 1187 10.42 11.22 36.88
C ASP A 1187 10.16 9.72 36.77
#